data_AF-A0A9W8NJJ2-F1
#
_entry.id   AF-A0A9W8NJJ2-F1
#
_cell.length_a   1.000
_cell.length_b   1.000
_cell.length_c   1.000
_cell.angle_alpha   90.00
_cell.angle_beta   90.00
_cell.angle_gamma   90.00
#
_symmetry.space_group_name_H-M   'P 1'
#
loop_
_entity.id
_entity.type
_entity.pdbx_description
1 polymer ?
#
loop_
_entity_poly.entity_id
_entity_poly.type
_entity_poly.pdbx_seq_one_letter_code
_entity_poly.pdbx_strand_id
1 'polypeptide(L)'
;MAISKKMTSPEVKVPPSGVWVPAVTFFDHDTETIDVEAQQKYYSYLSKCGLAGSVILGTNSETFLLTREERKTLVQIARRACGPSYPIMAGVGGHSTKQVLEHIDDAQDAGADYVLLLPPAYFGKQTTQAVIDSFFHDVQAKSPLPIIIYNFPAVCNGIDLDSATIARYAKAYDKIVGVKLTCGSVAKITRLAAEFPPERFAIYAGQADFMIGGMISGSSGTISGFANVFPKTIVRIYELYKAGKIADAMELHRTAALAEQPCKAGIAAVKYATALNSARKAGIEGALEKLKPRRPYLEPSDAEKKNIETMTASLIDIELHSGLDPSQYIRLAVQGLGVAAYPSPISPHFSSRRKRHRAPLLEDGKHEPMAEVTPDSILAESETRVETGDMMTFTLAYIISPLHFIELAYRPYSHPLAMSRRCVIKDVVITPVAFHDMPLLNSVGVHEPFALRSIIEIIAGREGDDDANCYGLGESYGDSTHLDRLQKVAPQLKGLSVYDTNRIYITCINTMEKDTSTGGDGMAGMVTTASVTDKVFSPFEVACLDIQGKLAGLPVSELLGGRVRDKVDYSAYLFYKWAGHPGQPDDEYGAALDPEGLVRQARKIVDEYGFKAIKVKGGVFTPAEEVAGVRALRAAFPDAPLRLDPNAAWSVETSKWVARELSGVLEYLEDPAGEIEGMAAVAQEASMPLATNMAVVAFSHLPSSIRQNAVQVILSDHHFWGGLRRSQTLGSICTTFGMRLSMHSNSHLGISLAAMTHLAAATPNLDYACDTHWPWKRRDEDVVIDGALRWADGGLVVPTAPGLGIELDRKKLARLHQQYLDCGLRKRDDTTYMQKFQPEFSAKIPKW
;
A
#
# COMPACT_ATOMS: atom_id res chain seq x y z
N MET A 1 30.85 70.05 -7.18
CA MET A 1 30.45 68.84 -6.42
C MET A 1 29.89 67.83 -7.40
N ALA A 2 30.26 66.56 -7.31
CA ALA A 2 29.66 65.48 -8.09
C ALA A 2 28.93 64.53 -7.12
N ILE A 3 27.70 64.14 -7.43
CA ILE A 3 26.89 63.28 -6.55
C ILE A 3 27.24 61.82 -6.84
N SER A 4 27.75 61.12 -5.83
CA SER A 4 28.00 59.68 -5.92
C SER A 4 26.67 58.93 -6.04
N LYS A 5 26.49 58.18 -7.15
CA LYS A 5 25.40 57.21 -7.24
C LYS A 5 25.65 56.10 -6.24
N LYS A 6 24.78 55.96 -5.23
CA LYS A 6 24.66 54.70 -4.50
C LYS A 6 24.32 53.60 -5.52
N MET A 7 25.20 52.61 -5.65
CA MET A 7 24.82 51.34 -6.25
C MET A 7 23.78 50.70 -5.33
N THR A 8 22.54 50.62 -5.79
CA THR A 8 21.55 49.71 -5.21
C THR A 8 22.05 48.28 -5.39
N SER A 9 21.98 47.46 -4.35
CA SER A 9 22.15 46.01 -4.48
C SER A 9 21.20 45.48 -5.57
N PRO A 10 21.62 44.53 -6.41
CA PRO A 10 20.74 43.97 -7.44
C PRO A 10 19.49 43.38 -6.78
N GLU A 11 18.34 43.64 -7.38
CA GLU A 11 17.04 43.17 -6.89
C GLU A 11 17.02 41.63 -6.92
N VAL A 12 16.72 41.01 -5.77
CA VAL A 12 16.80 39.56 -5.60
C VAL A 12 15.63 38.89 -6.31
N LYS A 13 15.85 38.59 -7.60
CA LYS A 13 14.84 38.05 -8.50
C LYS A 13 14.49 36.61 -8.14
N VAL A 14 13.19 36.29 -8.17
CA VAL A 14 12.69 34.91 -8.06
C VAL A 14 12.73 34.20 -9.43
N PRO A 15 13.07 32.91 -9.52
CA PRO A 15 13.04 32.14 -10.76
C PRO A 15 11.66 32.14 -11.45
N PRO A 16 11.58 32.28 -12.79
CA PRO A 16 10.30 32.25 -13.50
C PRO A 16 9.55 30.91 -13.41
N SER A 17 8.23 31.01 -13.21
CA SER A 17 7.28 29.91 -13.27
C SER A 17 7.26 29.23 -14.65
N GLY A 18 7.17 27.90 -14.66
CA GLY A 18 7.22 27.09 -15.88
C GLY A 18 8.00 25.78 -15.72
N VAL A 19 8.31 25.16 -16.86
CA VAL A 19 9.07 23.91 -16.92
C VAL A 19 10.55 24.21 -17.09
N TRP A 20 11.37 23.59 -16.25
CA TRP A 20 12.81 23.69 -16.24
C TRP A 20 13.44 22.31 -16.48
N VAL A 21 14.53 22.25 -17.26
CA VAL A 21 15.25 21.00 -17.54
C VAL A 21 16.57 20.96 -16.75
N PRO A 22 16.86 19.89 -15.96
CA PRO A 22 18.19 19.62 -15.45
C PRO A 22 18.99 18.94 -16.56
N ALA A 23 19.76 19.72 -17.31
CA ALA A 23 20.28 19.30 -18.61
C ALA A 23 21.40 18.26 -18.51
N VAL A 24 21.34 17.22 -19.36
CA VAL A 24 22.37 16.15 -19.41
C VAL A 24 23.71 16.62 -19.98
N THR A 25 24.78 15.91 -19.61
CA THR A 25 26.16 16.18 -20.05
C THR A 25 26.58 15.22 -21.17
N PHE A 26 27.19 15.77 -22.23
CA PHE A 26 27.77 15.00 -23.34
C PHE A 26 29.28 14.85 -23.14
N PHE A 27 29.82 13.66 -23.42
CA PHE A 27 31.25 13.37 -23.29
C PHE A 27 31.84 12.83 -24.59
N ASP A 28 33.11 13.14 -24.79
CA ASP A 28 34.04 12.30 -25.55
C ASP A 28 34.53 11.20 -24.62
N HIS A 29 34.25 9.94 -24.96
CA HIS A 29 34.61 8.77 -24.16
C HIS A 29 36.00 8.19 -24.48
N ASP A 30 36.67 8.64 -25.55
CA ASP A 30 38.05 8.28 -25.87
C ASP A 30 39.04 9.19 -25.12
N THR A 31 38.71 10.47 -24.95
CA THR A 31 39.52 11.43 -24.13
C THR A 31 39.02 11.59 -22.69
N GLU A 32 37.86 11.02 -22.36
CA GLU A 32 37.11 11.25 -21.11
C GLU A 32 36.85 12.73 -20.80
N THR A 33 36.62 13.59 -21.82
CA THR A 33 36.34 15.03 -21.67
C THR A 33 34.89 15.41 -22.06
N ILE A 34 34.45 16.64 -21.77
CA ILE A 34 33.13 17.15 -22.23
C ILE A 34 33.17 17.38 -23.75
N ASP A 35 32.16 16.87 -24.47
CA ASP A 35 31.92 17.27 -25.87
C ASP A 35 31.29 18.68 -25.91
N VAL A 36 32.16 19.69 -26.02
CA VAL A 36 31.80 21.11 -26.04
C VAL A 36 30.83 21.45 -27.18
N GLU A 37 30.98 20.83 -28.35
CA GLU A 37 30.17 21.15 -29.53
C GLU A 37 28.76 20.56 -29.39
N ALA A 38 28.66 19.29 -29.01
CA ALA A 38 27.38 18.64 -28.75
C ALA A 38 26.64 19.33 -27.62
N GLN A 39 27.35 19.70 -26.54
CA GLN A 39 26.77 20.42 -25.42
C GLN A 39 26.23 21.81 -25.82
N GLN A 40 26.98 22.57 -26.64
CA GLN A 40 26.56 23.88 -27.13
C GLN A 40 25.33 23.76 -28.05
N LYS A 41 25.32 22.80 -28.98
CA LYS A 41 24.16 22.49 -29.84
C LYS A 41 22.93 22.14 -28.98
N TYR A 42 23.08 21.25 -28.01
CA TYR A 42 21.98 20.76 -27.18
C TYR A 42 21.38 21.83 -26.26
N TYR A 43 22.19 22.65 -25.59
CA TYR A 43 21.68 23.78 -24.80
C TYR A 43 20.96 24.83 -25.67
N SER A 44 21.49 25.11 -26.87
CA SER A 44 20.82 26.02 -27.81
C SER A 44 19.54 25.40 -28.41
N TYR A 45 19.38 24.08 -28.41
CA TYR A 45 18.11 23.43 -28.73
C TYR A 45 17.10 23.59 -27.59
N LEU A 46 17.47 23.21 -26.36
CA LEU A 46 16.58 23.25 -25.19
C LEU A 46 16.01 24.66 -24.91
N SER A 47 16.82 25.71 -25.04
CA SER A 47 16.36 27.10 -24.87
C SER A 47 15.31 27.55 -25.90
N LYS A 48 15.10 26.78 -26.98
CA LYS A 48 14.07 27.01 -28.00
C LYS A 48 12.84 26.11 -27.86
N CYS A 49 12.78 25.25 -26.84
CA CYS A 49 11.67 24.31 -26.61
C CYS A 49 10.51 24.88 -25.76
N GLY A 50 10.51 26.18 -25.42
CA GLY A 50 9.51 26.79 -24.52
C GLY A 50 9.77 26.56 -23.03
N LEU A 51 10.93 26.00 -22.67
CA LEU A 51 11.37 25.83 -21.29
C LEU A 51 11.68 27.19 -20.63
N ALA A 52 11.17 27.40 -19.42
CA ALA A 52 11.33 28.65 -18.66
C ALA A 52 12.77 28.91 -18.18
N GLY A 53 13.60 27.86 -18.16
CA GLY A 53 15.02 27.94 -17.86
C GLY A 53 15.69 26.56 -17.91
N SER A 54 17.01 26.55 -17.79
CA SER A 54 17.80 25.31 -17.69
C SER A 54 18.57 25.27 -16.37
N VAL A 55 18.50 24.13 -15.69
CA VAL A 55 19.38 23.80 -14.57
C VAL A 55 20.61 23.08 -15.12
N ILE A 56 21.75 23.73 -15.04
CA ILE A 56 23.06 23.16 -15.40
C ILE A 56 23.70 22.64 -14.10
N LEU A 57 24.52 21.59 -14.17
CA LEU A 57 25.08 20.93 -12.99
C LEU A 57 24.02 20.33 -12.04
N GLY A 58 22.85 19.95 -12.55
CA GLY A 58 21.87 19.15 -11.80
C GLY A 58 22.32 17.69 -11.67
N THR A 59 21.58 16.84 -10.95
CA THR A 59 21.91 15.40 -10.84
C THR A 59 22.00 14.72 -12.22
N ASN A 60 21.17 15.13 -13.18
CA ASN A 60 21.21 14.68 -14.57
C ASN A 60 22.46 15.12 -15.35
N SER A 61 23.21 16.11 -14.86
CA SER A 61 24.46 16.59 -15.45
C SER A 61 25.71 15.84 -14.94
N GLU A 62 25.53 14.79 -14.14
CA GLU A 62 26.61 13.97 -13.56
C GLU A 62 27.60 14.78 -12.68
N THR A 63 27.13 15.88 -12.07
CA THR A 63 27.94 16.91 -11.40
C THR A 63 29.03 16.42 -10.44
N PHE A 64 28.77 15.35 -9.67
CA PHE A 64 29.75 14.79 -8.74
C PHE A 64 30.88 13.98 -9.41
N LEU A 65 30.78 13.74 -10.72
CA LEU A 65 31.83 13.18 -11.58
C LEU A 65 32.57 14.25 -12.40
N LEU A 66 32.18 15.52 -12.28
CA LEU A 66 32.81 16.64 -12.99
C LEU A 66 33.83 17.35 -12.10
N THR A 67 35.01 17.62 -12.67
CA THR A 67 36.03 18.52 -12.11
C THR A 67 35.49 19.95 -11.95
N ARG A 68 36.20 20.80 -11.21
CA ARG A 68 35.78 22.18 -10.96
C ARG A 68 35.77 23.00 -12.26
N GLU A 69 36.74 22.75 -13.10
CA GLU A 69 36.99 23.36 -14.41
C GLU A 69 35.89 22.98 -15.41
N GLU A 70 35.52 21.70 -15.46
CA GLU A 70 34.39 21.19 -16.24
C GLU A 70 33.05 21.78 -15.81
N ARG A 71 32.80 21.87 -14.48
CA ARG A 71 31.60 22.51 -13.92
C ARG A 71 31.45 23.96 -14.42
N LYS A 72 32.53 24.75 -14.31
CA LYS A 72 32.55 26.16 -14.79
C LYS A 72 32.35 26.24 -16.29
N THR A 73 32.97 25.34 -17.04
CA THR A 73 32.91 25.26 -18.50
C THR A 73 31.49 24.94 -19.01
N LEU A 74 30.75 24.00 -18.39
CA LEU A 74 29.35 23.72 -18.78
C LEU A 74 28.45 24.96 -18.63
N VAL A 75 28.58 25.72 -17.55
CA VAL A 75 27.78 26.93 -17.34
C VAL A 75 28.18 28.02 -18.37
N GLN A 76 29.47 28.17 -18.68
CA GLN A 76 29.94 29.07 -19.75
C GLN A 76 29.47 28.64 -21.16
N ILE A 77 29.35 27.34 -21.43
CA ILE A 77 28.76 26.83 -22.68
C ILE A 77 27.26 27.16 -22.71
N ALA A 78 26.52 26.92 -21.62
CA ALA A 78 25.09 27.23 -21.51
C ALA A 78 24.80 28.72 -21.73
N ARG A 79 25.54 29.62 -21.07
CA ARG A 79 25.35 31.08 -21.25
C ARG A 79 25.66 31.54 -22.68
N ARG A 80 26.67 30.96 -23.34
CA ARG A 80 26.97 31.24 -24.76
C ARG A 80 25.92 30.64 -25.72
N ALA A 81 25.41 29.45 -25.43
CA ALA A 81 24.45 28.73 -26.27
C ALA A 81 23.03 29.31 -26.24
N CYS A 82 22.60 29.80 -25.07
CA CYS A 82 21.24 30.29 -24.81
C CYS A 82 21.11 31.82 -24.82
N GLY A 83 22.23 32.55 -24.82
CA GLY A 83 22.26 34.01 -24.83
C GLY A 83 22.11 34.67 -23.44
N PRO A 84 22.19 36.01 -23.37
CA PRO A 84 22.36 36.75 -22.12
C PRO A 84 21.11 36.86 -21.24
N SER A 85 19.92 36.52 -21.75
CA SER A 85 18.64 36.70 -21.06
C SER A 85 17.91 35.39 -20.71
N TYR A 86 18.40 34.25 -21.18
CA TYR A 86 17.78 32.95 -20.91
C TYR A 86 18.12 32.47 -19.48
N PRO A 87 17.14 32.09 -18.64
CA PRO A 87 17.42 31.73 -17.25
C PRO A 87 18.26 30.46 -17.07
N ILE A 88 19.37 30.60 -16.35
CA ILE A 88 20.32 29.52 -16.01
C ILE A 88 20.45 29.40 -14.49
N MET A 89 20.27 28.17 -13.99
CA MET A 89 20.44 27.82 -12.58
C MET A 89 21.58 26.79 -12.46
N ALA A 90 22.62 27.06 -11.66
CA ALA A 90 23.76 26.17 -11.52
C ALA A 90 23.68 25.32 -10.24
N GLY A 91 23.83 24.00 -10.34
CA GLY A 91 23.97 23.12 -9.18
C GLY A 91 25.35 23.24 -8.53
N VAL A 92 25.39 23.62 -7.25
CA VAL A 92 26.61 23.98 -6.51
C VAL A 92 26.98 22.99 -5.40
N GLY A 93 26.50 21.75 -5.50
CA GLY A 93 26.73 20.70 -4.50
C GLY A 93 28.22 20.37 -4.29
N GLY A 94 28.61 20.27 -3.02
CA GLY A 94 29.97 19.95 -2.57
C GLY A 94 29.99 19.40 -1.14
N HIS A 95 31.16 18.96 -0.67
CA HIS A 95 31.33 18.26 0.60
C HIS A 95 31.74 19.18 1.77
N SER A 96 31.88 20.49 1.53
CA SER A 96 32.11 21.50 2.58
C SER A 96 31.55 22.86 2.17
N THR A 97 31.26 23.71 3.15
CA THR A 97 30.84 25.11 2.95
C THR A 97 31.79 25.89 2.05
N LYS A 98 33.11 25.70 2.20
CA LYS A 98 34.13 26.34 1.35
C LYS A 98 34.00 25.91 -0.12
N GLN A 99 33.90 24.60 -0.37
CA GLN A 99 33.77 24.07 -1.73
C GLN A 99 32.46 24.54 -2.40
N VAL A 100 31.37 24.61 -1.64
CA VAL A 100 30.08 25.11 -2.12
C VAL A 100 30.18 26.60 -2.51
N LEU A 101 30.86 27.42 -1.73
CA LEU A 101 31.08 28.84 -2.06
C LEU A 101 31.96 29.00 -3.31
N GLU A 102 33.05 28.24 -3.42
CA GLU A 102 33.88 28.22 -4.64
C GLU A 102 33.07 27.87 -5.91
N HIS A 103 32.12 26.93 -5.80
CA HIS A 103 31.22 26.58 -6.92
C HIS A 103 30.14 27.64 -7.21
N ILE A 104 29.74 28.44 -6.22
CA ILE A 104 28.82 29.57 -6.42
C ILE A 104 29.54 30.73 -7.12
N ASP A 105 30.78 31.04 -6.70
CA ASP A 105 31.60 32.06 -7.32
C ASP A 105 31.91 31.69 -8.79
N ASP A 106 32.27 30.43 -9.05
CA ASP A 106 32.45 29.92 -10.42
C ASP A 106 31.16 29.98 -11.26
N ALA A 107 30.00 29.73 -10.65
CA ALA A 107 28.71 29.85 -11.32
C ALA A 107 28.37 31.31 -11.66
N GLN A 108 28.71 32.27 -10.79
CA GLN A 108 28.54 33.69 -11.08
C GLN A 108 29.46 34.14 -12.23
N ASP A 109 30.75 33.81 -12.17
CA ASP A 109 31.73 34.07 -13.23
C ASP A 109 31.31 33.49 -14.59
N ALA A 110 30.70 32.31 -14.58
CA ALA A 110 30.17 31.65 -15.77
C ALA A 110 28.82 32.20 -16.25
N GLY A 111 28.21 33.11 -15.49
CA GLY A 111 26.97 33.80 -15.84
C GLY A 111 25.69 33.03 -15.53
N ALA A 112 25.64 32.23 -14.46
CA ALA A 112 24.37 31.72 -13.93
C ALA A 112 23.55 32.84 -13.26
N ASP A 113 22.22 32.77 -13.38
CA ASP A 113 21.29 33.70 -12.73
C ASP A 113 20.96 33.27 -11.28
N TYR A 114 21.07 31.96 -11.01
CA TYR A 114 20.63 31.30 -9.77
C TYR A 114 21.54 30.13 -9.41
N VAL A 115 21.50 29.69 -8.14
CA VAL A 115 22.18 28.45 -7.70
C VAL A 115 21.23 27.45 -7.03
N LEU A 116 21.43 26.17 -7.30
CA LEU A 116 20.65 25.05 -6.77
C LEU A 116 21.48 24.27 -5.74
N LEU A 117 21.06 24.31 -4.47
CA LEU A 117 21.87 23.94 -3.32
C LEU A 117 21.28 22.75 -2.56
N LEU A 118 21.93 21.58 -2.65
CA LEU A 118 21.66 20.42 -1.79
C LEU A 118 22.14 20.69 -0.35
N PRO A 119 21.50 20.10 0.69
CA PRO A 119 22.08 20.05 2.03
C PRO A 119 23.38 19.22 2.04
N PRO A 120 24.31 19.48 3.00
CA PRO A 120 25.52 18.69 3.14
C PRO A 120 25.15 17.28 3.65
N ALA A 121 25.61 16.22 2.98
CA ALA A 121 25.06 14.87 3.24
C ALA A 121 26.07 13.72 3.29
N TYR A 122 27.34 13.94 2.97
CA TYR A 122 28.32 12.86 2.85
C TYR A 122 28.63 12.20 4.21
N PHE A 123 28.82 12.99 5.26
CA PHE A 123 29.01 12.51 6.63
C PHE A 123 27.66 12.41 7.35
N GLY A 124 26.78 11.53 6.86
CA GLY A 124 25.36 11.50 7.25
C GLY A 124 25.08 11.32 8.75
N LYS A 125 25.96 10.63 9.51
CA LYS A 125 25.83 10.53 10.98
C LYS A 125 26.21 11.83 11.72
N GLN A 126 27.00 12.69 11.08
CA GLN A 126 27.49 13.96 11.62
C GLN A 126 26.65 15.16 11.13
N THR A 127 25.90 15.03 10.03
CA THR A 127 24.95 16.06 9.60
C THR A 127 23.70 16.07 10.50
N THR A 128 23.83 16.68 11.67
CA THR A 128 22.70 17.02 12.54
C THR A 128 21.96 18.25 11.99
N GLN A 129 20.74 18.48 12.48
CA GLN A 129 19.95 19.67 12.11
C GLN A 129 20.72 20.99 12.34
N ALA A 130 21.53 21.09 13.39
CA ALA A 130 22.37 22.26 13.67
C ALA A 130 23.47 22.48 12.61
N VAL A 131 24.03 21.40 12.04
CA VAL A 131 24.98 21.49 10.91
C VAL A 131 24.29 21.98 9.65
N ILE A 132 23.06 21.54 9.38
CA ILE A 132 22.24 22.02 8.25
C ILE A 132 21.90 23.51 8.43
N ASP A 133 21.45 23.90 9.62
CA ASP A 133 21.13 25.30 9.96
C ASP A 133 22.34 26.23 9.79
N SER A 134 23.51 25.84 10.31
CA SER A 134 24.75 26.61 10.14
C SER A 134 25.22 26.67 8.69
N PHE A 135 25.10 25.56 7.94
CA PHE A 135 25.49 25.51 6.53
C PHE A 135 24.65 26.46 5.66
N PHE A 136 23.31 26.41 5.77
CA PHE A 136 22.47 27.33 5.00
C PHE A 136 22.68 28.79 5.41
N HIS A 137 22.93 29.06 6.71
CA HIS A 137 23.30 30.39 7.20
C HIS A 137 24.59 30.93 6.55
N ASP A 138 25.66 30.14 6.57
CA ASP A 138 26.97 30.51 6.00
C ASP A 138 26.90 30.74 4.49
N VAL A 139 26.25 29.81 3.77
CA VAL A 139 26.20 29.86 2.30
C VAL A 139 25.35 31.04 1.84
N GLN A 140 24.17 31.29 2.42
CA GLN A 140 23.37 32.44 2.02
C GLN A 140 24.07 33.77 2.35
N ALA A 141 24.77 33.88 3.47
CA ALA A 141 25.43 35.12 3.86
C ALA A 141 26.44 35.57 2.78
N LYS A 142 27.22 34.61 2.27
CA LYS A 142 28.32 34.86 1.32
C LYS A 142 27.91 34.74 -0.15
N SER A 143 26.87 33.97 -0.50
CA SER A 143 26.45 33.77 -1.90
C SER A 143 26.13 35.10 -2.62
N PRO A 144 26.78 35.41 -3.77
CA PRO A 144 26.39 36.53 -4.62
C PRO A 144 25.12 36.27 -5.46
N LEU A 145 24.71 35.00 -5.62
CA LEU A 145 23.53 34.59 -6.40
C LEU A 145 22.34 34.19 -5.50
N PRO A 146 21.09 34.30 -5.98
CA PRO A 146 19.92 33.75 -5.29
C PRO A 146 19.94 32.22 -5.28
N ILE A 147 19.52 31.65 -4.15
CA ILE A 147 19.60 30.22 -3.80
C ILE A 147 18.21 29.58 -3.90
N ILE A 148 18.15 28.45 -4.59
CA ILE A 148 17.05 27.50 -4.58
C ILE A 148 17.51 26.29 -3.76
N ILE A 149 16.78 25.96 -2.70
CA ILE A 149 17.05 24.77 -1.90
C ILE A 149 16.74 23.52 -2.75
N TYR A 150 17.67 22.58 -2.88
CA TYR A 150 17.42 21.29 -3.51
C TYR A 150 17.15 20.25 -2.43
N ASN A 151 15.89 19.86 -2.26
CA ASN A 151 15.49 18.80 -1.36
C ASN A 151 15.33 17.47 -2.12
N PHE A 152 16.34 16.59 -2.01
CA PHE A 152 16.37 15.29 -2.71
C PHE A 152 17.00 14.19 -1.83
N PRO A 153 16.21 13.54 -0.95
CA PRO A 153 16.74 12.66 0.09
C PRO A 153 17.56 11.46 -0.44
N ALA A 154 17.18 10.93 -1.60
CA ALA A 154 17.83 9.77 -2.21
C ALA A 154 19.30 10.01 -2.61
N VAL A 155 19.73 11.27 -2.82
CA VAL A 155 21.15 11.63 -3.07
C VAL A 155 21.78 12.36 -1.88
N CYS A 156 21.04 12.48 -0.77
CA CYS A 156 21.44 13.21 0.43
C CYS A 156 21.37 12.33 1.69
N ASN A 157 21.71 11.04 1.60
CA ASN A 157 21.75 10.10 2.74
C ASN A 157 20.43 10.12 3.56
N GLY A 158 19.28 10.20 2.88
CA GLY A 158 17.96 10.25 3.52
C GLY A 158 17.57 11.59 4.16
N ILE A 159 18.42 12.62 4.10
CA ILE A 159 18.10 13.96 4.62
C ILE A 159 16.96 14.58 3.80
N ASP A 160 15.81 14.75 4.44
CA ASP A 160 14.59 15.34 3.86
C ASP A 160 14.19 16.59 4.64
N LEU A 161 14.49 17.77 4.08
CA LEU A 161 14.16 19.06 4.70
C LEU A 161 12.64 19.24 4.72
N ASP A 162 12.06 19.38 5.90
CA ASP A 162 10.61 19.58 6.05
C ASP A 162 10.17 21.00 5.63
N SER A 163 8.87 21.17 5.43
CA SER A 163 8.30 22.45 5.00
C SER A 163 8.49 23.56 6.05
N ALA A 164 8.61 23.23 7.35
CA ALA A 164 8.82 24.22 8.41
C ALA A 164 10.25 24.75 8.42
N THR A 165 11.23 23.88 8.18
CA THR A 165 12.66 24.20 8.06
C THR A 165 12.93 25.00 6.80
N ILE A 166 12.35 24.60 5.66
CA ILE A 166 12.41 25.37 4.41
C ILE A 166 11.77 26.75 4.60
N ALA A 167 10.60 26.84 5.24
CA ALA A 167 9.95 28.12 5.52
C ALA A 167 10.76 28.99 6.50
N ARG A 168 11.40 28.40 7.52
CA ARG A 168 12.30 29.10 8.46
C ARG A 168 13.47 29.73 7.71
N TYR A 169 14.10 29.00 6.79
CA TYR A 169 15.20 29.54 5.96
C TYR A 169 14.72 30.64 5.01
N ALA A 170 13.60 30.44 4.31
CA ALA A 170 13.06 31.44 3.40
C ALA A 170 12.62 32.72 4.13
N LYS A 171 12.08 32.63 5.35
CA LYS A 171 11.73 33.79 6.21
C LYS A 171 12.95 34.50 6.80
N ALA A 172 14.03 33.78 7.09
CA ALA A 172 15.24 34.36 7.67
C ALA A 172 16.20 34.99 6.64
N TYR A 173 16.15 34.54 5.38
CA TYR A 173 17.20 34.80 4.39
C TYR A 173 16.63 35.20 3.01
N ASP A 174 16.75 36.47 2.63
CA ASP A 174 16.16 36.98 1.38
C ASP A 174 16.76 36.39 0.10
N LYS A 175 18.02 35.97 0.14
CA LYS A 175 18.65 35.26 -0.97
C LYS A 175 18.07 33.85 -1.20
N ILE A 176 17.30 33.29 -0.26
CA ILE A 176 16.65 31.99 -0.43
C ILE A 176 15.28 32.21 -1.09
N VAL A 177 15.24 31.99 -2.40
CA VAL A 177 14.16 32.39 -3.33
C VAL A 177 13.34 31.23 -3.88
N GLY A 178 13.63 29.99 -3.49
CA GLY A 178 12.81 28.86 -3.91
C GLY A 178 13.25 27.50 -3.37
N VAL A 179 12.52 26.47 -3.78
CA VAL A 179 12.85 25.06 -3.50
C VAL A 179 12.53 24.16 -4.69
N LYS A 180 13.42 23.19 -4.97
CA LYS A 180 13.14 22.01 -5.80
C LYS A 180 12.84 20.84 -4.87
N LEU A 181 11.60 20.33 -4.90
CA LEU A 181 11.15 19.21 -4.09
C LEU A 181 11.16 17.92 -4.92
N THR A 182 12.24 17.14 -4.89
CA THR A 182 12.27 15.79 -5.52
C THR A 182 11.83 14.68 -4.54
N CYS A 183 11.46 15.02 -3.31
CA CYS A 183 10.90 14.10 -2.31
C CYS A 183 9.42 13.70 -2.54
N GLY A 184 8.83 13.97 -3.71
CA GLY A 184 7.44 13.62 -4.08
C GLY A 184 6.30 14.29 -3.27
N SER A 185 6.62 15.01 -2.19
CA SER A 185 5.62 15.47 -1.22
C SER A 185 4.86 16.72 -1.68
N VAL A 186 3.73 16.51 -2.35
CA VAL A 186 2.76 17.57 -2.69
C VAL A 186 2.31 18.35 -1.45
N ALA A 187 2.20 17.70 -0.29
CA ALA A 187 1.87 18.37 0.98
C ALA A 187 2.91 19.42 1.43
N LYS A 188 4.20 19.27 1.07
CA LYS A 188 5.20 20.34 1.29
C LYS A 188 4.95 21.54 0.39
N ILE A 189 4.50 21.32 -0.85
CA ILE A 189 4.12 22.39 -1.79
C ILE A 189 2.97 23.19 -1.20
N THR A 190 1.87 22.53 -0.79
CA THR A 190 0.69 23.21 -0.22
C THR A 190 1.04 24.10 0.98
N ARG A 191 1.88 23.61 1.91
CA ARG A 191 2.27 24.40 3.10
C ARG A 191 3.18 25.56 2.76
N LEU A 192 4.11 25.40 1.81
CA LEU A 192 5.00 26.49 1.40
C LEU A 192 4.26 27.54 0.57
N ALA A 193 3.29 27.15 -0.27
CA ALA A 193 2.46 28.07 -1.05
C ALA A 193 1.45 28.84 -0.17
N ALA A 194 1.11 28.32 1.02
CA ALA A 194 0.35 29.05 2.03
C ALA A 194 1.21 30.05 2.84
N GLU A 195 2.52 29.82 2.91
CA GLU A 195 3.49 30.65 3.66
C GLU A 195 4.12 31.77 2.80
N PHE A 196 4.18 31.60 1.47
CA PHE A 196 4.86 32.53 0.56
C PHE A 196 4.09 32.76 -0.74
N PRO A 197 3.99 34.01 -1.22
CA PRO A 197 3.51 34.29 -2.57
C PRO A 197 4.56 33.87 -3.62
N PRO A 198 4.16 33.47 -4.84
CA PRO A 198 5.08 33.06 -5.90
C PRO A 198 6.12 34.13 -6.29
N GLU A 199 5.82 35.40 -6.05
CA GLU A 199 6.70 36.55 -6.29
C GLU A 199 7.86 36.65 -5.27
N ARG A 200 7.81 35.89 -4.16
CA ARG A 200 8.87 35.82 -3.14
C ARG A 200 9.56 34.44 -3.05
N PHE A 201 8.88 33.36 -3.41
CA PHE A 201 9.43 32.02 -3.26
C PHE A 201 8.91 31.05 -4.33
N ALA A 202 9.77 30.65 -5.26
CA ALA A 202 9.41 29.70 -6.32
C ALA A 202 9.48 28.25 -5.83
N ILE A 203 8.36 27.54 -5.87
CA ILE A 203 8.27 26.14 -5.45
C ILE A 203 8.17 25.29 -6.72
N TYR A 204 9.07 24.31 -6.88
CA TYR A 204 9.07 23.42 -8.04
C TYR A 204 8.89 21.96 -7.62
N ALA A 205 7.96 21.28 -8.29
CA ALA A 205 7.94 19.81 -8.35
C ALA A 205 9.27 19.32 -8.96
N GLY A 206 9.81 18.23 -8.43
CA GLY A 206 11.14 17.73 -8.81
C GLY A 206 11.16 16.61 -9.87
N GLN A 207 10.01 16.22 -10.41
CA GLN A 207 9.77 15.19 -11.45
C GLN A 207 8.54 15.59 -12.30
N ALA A 208 8.27 14.94 -13.45
CA ALA A 208 7.12 15.30 -14.28
C ALA A 208 5.82 14.66 -13.80
N ASP A 209 5.80 13.37 -13.45
CA ASP A 209 4.61 12.59 -13.06
C ASP A 209 3.72 13.18 -11.96
N PHE A 210 4.23 14.04 -11.06
CA PHE A 210 3.40 14.76 -10.07
C PHE A 210 3.21 16.26 -10.35
N MET A 211 3.61 16.78 -11.52
CA MET A 211 3.62 18.22 -11.80
C MET A 211 2.24 18.88 -11.70
N ILE A 212 1.15 18.25 -12.20
CA ILE A 212 -0.20 18.84 -12.07
C ILE A 212 -0.65 18.87 -10.61
N GLY A 213 -0.43 17.81 -9.82
CA GLY A 213 -0.74 17.81 -8.39
C GLY A 213 0.03 18.90 -7.62
N GLY A 214 1.31 19.11 -7.99
CA GLY A 214 2.10 20.23 -7.49
C GLY A 214 1.52 21.60 -7.89
N MET A 215 1.18 21.81 -9.16
CA MET A 215 0.62 23.09 -9.63
C MET A 215 -0.78 23.40 -9.06
N ILE A 216 -1.58 22.39 -8.74
CA ILE A 216 -2.85 22.54 -7.99
C ILE A 216 -2.56 23.01 -6.56
N SER A 217 -1.49 22.51 -5.94
CA SER A 217 -1.01 22.93 -4.62
C SER A 217 -0.19 24.22 -4.60
N GLY A 218 -0.11 24.98 -5.70
CA GLY A 218 0.60 26.26 -5.77
C GLY A 218 2.05 26.21 -6.26
N SER A 219 2.52 25.09 -6.82
CA SER A 219 3.84 25.00 -7.45
C SER A 219 3.98 25.96 -8.65
N SER A 220 5.08 26.71 -8.70
CA SER A 220 5.51 27.56 -9.81
C SER A 220 5.75 26.76 -11.10
N GLY A 221 5.95 25.45 -11.01
CA GLY A 221 6.07 24.55 -12.15
C GLY A 221 6.77 23.24 -11.80
N THR A 222 7.67 22.76 -12.67
CA THR A 222 8.49 21.56 -12.41
C THR A 222 9.92 21.72 -12.94
N ILE A 223 10.89 21.16 -12.21
CA ILE A 223 12.27 20.93 -12.68
C ILE A 223 12.41 19.42 -12.91
N SER A 224 11.94 18.93 -14.07
CA SER A 224 11.87 17.49 -14.38
C SER A 224 13.02 17.03 -15.26
N GLY A 225 13.63 15.89 -14.88
CA GLY A 225 14.62 15.18 -15.70
C GLY A 225 14.08 14.72 -17.05
N PHE A 226 12.79 14.42 -17.16
CA PHE A 226 12.16 13.93 -18.39
C PHE A 226 11.96 15.02 -19.45
N ALA A 227 12.11 16.30 -19.08
CA ALA A 227 12.27 17.38 -20.06
C ALA A 227 13.57 17.28 -20.87
N ASN A 228 14.52 16.40 -20.52
CA ASN A 228 15.61 16.04 -21.43
C ASN A 228 15.18 15.09 -22.55
N VAL A 229 14.04 14.40 -22.42
CA VAL A 229 13.58 13.41 -23.41
C VAL A 229 12.54 14.05 -24.34
N PHE A 230 11.51 14.66 -23.73
CA PHE A 230 10.38 15.27 -24.43
C PHE A 230 10.09 16.70 -23.90
N PRO A 231 11.01 17.66 -24.11
CA PRO A 231 10.91 19.00 -23.53
C PRO A 231 9.61 19.72 -23.88
N LYS A 232 9.17 19.70 -25.14
CA LYS A 232 7.96 20.42 -25.57
C LYS A 232 6.70 19.78 -25.01
N THR A 233 6.68 18.46 -24.85
CA THR A 233 5.57 17.72 -24.27
C THR A 233 5.32 18.13 -22.82
N ILE A 234 6.39 18.25 -22.01
CA ILE A 234 6.26 18.69 -20.61
C ILE A 234 5.88 20.17 -20.52
N VAL A 235 6.43 21.03 -21.39
CA VAL A 235 5.97 22.43 -21.55
C VAL A 235 4.48 22.47 -21.91
N ARG A 236 4.00 21.60 -22.81
CA ARG A 236 2.60 21.56 -23.23
C ARG A 236 1.64 21.17 -22.11
N ILE A 237 2.04 20.26 -21.21
CA ILE A 237 1.26 19.94 -20.00
C ILE A 237 1.11 21.19 -19.12
N TYR A 238 2.20 21.95 -18.92
CA TYR A 238 2.16 23.22 -18.18
C TYR A 238 1.26 24.27 -18.86
N GLU A 239 1.37 24.45 -20.18
CA GLU A 239 0.50 25.36 -20.95
C GLU A 239 -0.98 25.00 -20.82
N LEU A 240 -1.35 23.74 -21.05
CA LEU A 240 -2.74 23.28 -20.98
C LEU A 240 -3.30 23.49 -19.57
N TYR A 241 -2.52 23.19 -18.52
CA TYR A 241 -2.90 23.47 -17.15
C TYR A 241 -3.11 24.97 -16.90
N LYS A 242 -2.15 25.83 -17.31
CA LYS A 242 -2.25 27.29 -17.15
C LYS A 242 -3.38 27.92 -17.96
N ALA A 243 -3.79 27.29 -19.06
CA ALA A 243 -4.96 27.67 -19.87
C ALA A 243 -6.30 27.15 -19.31
N GLY A 244 -6.30 26.48 -18.15
CA GLY A 244 -7.51 25.91 -17.53
C GLY A 244 -8.02 24.63 -18.21
N LYS A 245 -7.27 24.06 -19.16
CA LYS A 245 -7.60 22.82 -19.89
C LYS A 245 -7.17 21.60 -19.09
N ILE A 246 -7.71 21.46 -17.88
CA ILE A 246 -7.27 20.47 -16.89
C ILE A 246 -7.43 19.03 -17.39
N ALA A 247 -8.48 18.74 -18.19
CA ALA A 247 -8.68 17.42 -18.80
C ALA A 247 -7.58 17.10 -19.84
N ASP A 248 -7.40 17.96 -20.85
CA ASP A 248 -6.35 17.85 -21.88
C ASP A 248 -4.95 17.71 -21.22
N ALA A 249 -4.68 18.52 -20.19
CA ALA A 249 -3.43 18.50 -19.44
C ALA A 249 -3.22 17.16 -18.70
N MET A 250 -4.24 16.67 -17.99
CA MET A 250 -4.19 15.41 -17.23
C MET A 250 -3.99 14.19 -18.13
N GLU A 251 -4.61 14.16 -19.31
CA GLU A 251 -4.48 13.02 -20.22
C GLU A 251 -3.08 12.94 -20.84
N LEU A 252 -2.54 14.08 -21.30
CA LEU A 252 -1.16 14.16 -21.74
C LEU A 252 -0.18 13.87 -20.60
N HIS A 253 -0.52 14.27 -19.37
CA HIS A 253 0.29 14.04 -18.18
C HIS A 253 0.35 12.56 -17.76
N ARG A 254 -0.74 11.81 -17.87
CA ARG A 254 -0.75 10.34 -17.68
C ARG A 254 0.16 9.64 -18.69
N THR A 255 0.03 9.99 -19.97
CA THR A 255 0.88 9.45 -21.05
C THR A 255 2.35 9.75 -20.77
N ALA A 256 2.66 10.99 -20.34
CA ALA A 256 4.00 11.39 -19.96
C ALA A 256 4.55 10.68 -18.70
N ALA A 257 3.72 10.42 -17.69
CA ALA A 257 4.13 9.72 -16.47
C ALA A 257 4.52 8.25 -16.75
N LEU A 258 3.75 7.55 -17.60
CA LEU A 258 4.07 6.18 -18.02
C LEU A 258 5.39 6.12 -18.81
N ALA A 259 5.62 7.08 -19.70
CA ALA A 259 6.87 7.16 -20.46
C ALA A 259 8.07 7.66 -19.61
N GLU A 260 7.84 8.45 -18.55
CA GLU A 260 8.88 8.84 -17.58
C GLU A 260 9.34 7.65 -16.74
N GLN A 261 8.47 6.68 -16.46
CA GLN A 261 8.71 5.59 -15.51
C GLN A 261 10.04 4.83 -15.70
N PRO A 262 10.40 4.26 -16.88
CA PRO A 262 11.70 3.60 -17.05
C PRO A 262 12.88 4.59 -17.02
N CYS A 263 12.66 5.86 -17.37
CA CYS A 263 13.69 6.90 -17.28
C CYS A 263 14.05 7.25 -15.82
N LYS A 264 13.24 6.82 -14.83
CA LYS A 264 13.54 7.00 -13.39
C LYS A 264 14.54 5.99 -12.82
N ALA A 265 14.93 4.95 -13.57
CA ALA A 265 15.89 3.94 -13.11
C ALA A 265 17.29 4.50 -12.79
N GLY A 266 17.68 5.63 -13.41
CA GLY A 266 18.91 6.33 -13.08
C GLY A 266 19.40 7.24 -14.20
N ILE A 267 20.60 7.81 -14.02
CA ILE A 267 21.26 8.68 -15.02
C ILE A 267 21.37 7.99 -16.39
N ALA A 268 21.75 6.71 -16.40
CA ALA A 268 21.92 5.93 -17.62
C ALA A 268 20.63 5.85 -18.45
N ALA A 269 19.49 5.64 -17.80
CA ALA A 269 18.20 5.51 -18.46
C ALA A 269 17.74 6.83 -19.10
N VAL A 270 17.83 7.96 -18.38
CA VAL A 270 17.44 9.27 -18.94
C VAL A 270 18.40 9.72 -20.05
N LYS A 271 19.72 9.48 -19.94
CA LYS A 271 20.67 9.78 -21.02
C LYS A 271 20.40 8.95 -22.27
N TYR A 272 20.12 7.64 -22.13
CA TYR A 272 19.75 6.77 -23.25
C TYR A 272 18.45 7.24 -23.93
N ALA A 273 17.41 7.55 -23.14
CA ALA A 273 16.16 8.08 -23.66
C ALA A 273 16.37 9.41 -24.45
N THR A 274 17.20 10.32 -23.93
CA THR A 274 17.59 11.57 -24.59
C THR A 274 18.38 11.33 -25.88
N ALA A 275 19.28 10.35 -25.91
CA ALA A 275 20.08 9.97 -27.09
C ALA A 275 19.25 9.39 -28.25
N LEU A 276 18.11 8.77 -27.93
CA LEU A 276 17.12 8.33 -28.92
C LEU A 276 16.22 9.48 -29.40
N ASN A 277 15.92 10.45 -28.53
CA ASN A 277 14.89 11.47 -28.75
C ASN A 277 15.47 12.88 -29.02
N SER A 278 15.49 13.74 -28.01
CA SER A 278 15.77 15.17 -28.16
C SER A 278 17.19 15.46 -28.68
N ALA A 279 18.19 14.63 -28.37
CA ALA A 279 19.56 14.82 -28.87
C ALA A 279 19.64 14.66 -30.40
N ARG A 280 18.89 13.70 -30.97
CA ARG A 280 18.77 13.58 -32.44
C ARG A 280 18.03 14.79 -33.01
N LYS A 281 16.94 15.23 -32.37
CA LYS A 281 16.18 16.44 -32.75
C LYS A 281 17.01 17.75 -32.60
N ALA A 282 18.09 17.73 -31.82
CA ALA A 282 19.07 18.82 -31.66
C ALA A 282 20.25 18.77 -32.64
N GLY A 283 20.30 17.78 -33.55
CA GLY A 283 21.40 17.62 -34.50
C GLY A 283 22.70 17.09 -33.91
N ILE A 284 22.62 16.24 -32.87
CA ILE A 284 23.80 15.59 -32.29
C ILE A 284 24.10 14.28 -33.03
N GLU A 285 25.14 14.30 -33.85
CA GLU A 285 25.73 13.10 -34.44
C GLU A 285 26.45 12.26 -33.37
N GLY A 286 26.34 10.94 -33.46
CA GLY A 286 26.91 10.02 -32.45
C GLY A 286 26.23 10.08 -31.08
N ALA A 287 25.00 10.63 -30.96
CA ALA A 287 24.33 10.89 -29.68
C ALA A 287 24.27 9.70 -28.70
N LEU A 288 24.19 8.45 -29.19
CA LEU A 288 24.19 7.25 -28.34
C LEU A 288 25.55 6.98 -27.68
N GLU A 289 26.65 7.33 -28.34
CA GLU A 289 27.99 7.22 -27.77
C GLU A 289 28.24 8.36 -26.78
N LYS A 290 27.98 9.59 -27.21
CA LYS A 290 28.25 10.83 -26.46
C LYS A 290 27.40 11.01 -25.19
N LEU A 291 26.35 10.19 -25.03
CA LEU A 291 25.47 10.17 -23.87
C LEU A 291 25.55 8.88 -23.06
N LYS A 292 26.60 8.06 -23.23
CA LYS A 292 26.91 7.05 -22.21
C LYS A 292 27.20 7.76 -20.87
N PRO A 293 26.95 7.13 -19.72
CA PRO A 293 27.36 7.70 -18.43
C PRO A 293 28.88 7.85 -18.35
N ARG A 294 29.38 8.86 -17.63
CA ARG A 294 30.79 8.91 -17.29
C ARG A 294 31.09 7.75 -16.32
N ARG A 295 32.26 7.12 -16.48
CA ARG A 295 32.75 6.11 -15.54
C ARG A 295 32.79 6.70 -14.12
N PRO A 296 32.46 5.93 -13.06
CA PRO A 296 32.33 4.47 -13.05
C PRO A 296 30.96 3.90 -13.44
N TYR A 297 29.97 4.72 -13.83
CA TYR A 297 28.64 4.22 -14.17
C TYR A 297 28.60 3.53 -15.54
N LEU A 298 27.71 2.55 -15.67
CA LEU A 298 27.50 1.76 -16.87
C LEU A 298 26.24 2.21 -17.64
N GLU A 299 26.16 1.87 -18.91
CA GLU A 299 24.93 1.95 -19.71
C GLU A 299 23.79 1.11 -19.11
N PRO A 300 22.51 1.38 -19.46
CA PRO A 300 21.43 0.47 -19.11
C PRO A 300 21.61 -0.88 -19.81
N SER A 301 21.14 -1.95 -19.17
CA SER A 301 21.08 -3.29 -19.78
C SER A 301 20.16 -3.31 -21.00
N ASP A 302 20.30 -4.31 -21.88
CA ASP A 302 19.46 -4.41 -23.08
C ASP A 302 17.96 -4.55 -22.76
N ALA A 303 17.62 -5.12 -21.60
CA ALA A 303 16.26 -5.17 -21.08
C ALA A 303 15.72 -3.78 -20.72
N GLU A 304 16.54 -2.94 -20.08
CA GLU A 304 16.20 -1.54 -19.76
C GLU A 304 16.13 -0.68 -21.03
N LYS A 305 17.08 -0.83 -21.96
CA LYS A 305 17.08 -0.14 -23.26
C LYS A 305 15.79 -0.41 -24.03
N LYS A 306 15.41 -1.68 -24.18
CA LYS A 306 14.15 -2.11 -24.81
C LYS A 306 12.91 -1.57 -24.10
N ASN A 307 12.92 -1.52 -22.76
CA ASN A 307 11.82 -0.95 -21.97
C ASN A 307 11.68 0.57 -22.19
N ILE A 308 12.80 1.31 -22.17
CA ILE A 308 12.85 2.75 -22.48
C ILE A 308 12.30 3.02 -23.88
N GLU A 309 12.76 2.28 -24.89
CA GLU A 309 12.29 2.40 -26.27
C GLU A 309 10.77 2.15 -26.38
N THR A 310 10.28 1.06 -25.80
CA THR A 310 8.86 0.67 -25.86
C THR A 310 7.96 1.71 -25.20
N MET A 311 8.30 2.17 -24.00
CA MET A 311 7.47 3.10 -23.24
C MET A 311 7.53 4.54 -23.77
N THR A 312 8.68 4.98 -24.29
CA THR A 312 8.85 6.34 -24.82
C THR A 312 8.29 6.54 -26.23
N ALA A 313 8.07 5.46 -27.00
CA ALA A 313 7.51 5.51 -28.35
C ALA A 313 6.22 6.34 -28.46
N SER A 314 5.32 6.22 -27.47
CA SER A 314 4.02 6.92 -27.42
C SER A 314 4.11 8.46 -27.45
N LEU A 315 5.26 9.04 -27.08
CA LEU A 315 5.47 10.49 -27.07
C LEU A 315 6.25 11.02 -28.28
N ILE A 316 6.84 10.16 -29.11
CA ILE A 316 7.72 10.58 -30.20
C ILE A 316 6.99 11.51 -31.17
N ASP A 317 5.79 11.12 -31.58
CA ASP A 317 4.92 11.89 -32.46
C ASP A 317 4.30 13.10 -31.78
N ILE A 318 3.97 13.01 -30.48
CA ILE A 318 3.40 14.13 -29.72
C ILE A 318 4.44 15.28 -29.61
N GLU A 319 5.70 14.94 -29.35
CA GLU A 319 6.83 15.89 -29.31
C GLU A 319 7.20 16.47 -30.69
N LEU A 320 6.89 15.75 -31.78
CA LEU A 320 7.01 16.29 -33.14
C LEU A 320 5.89 17.31 -33.44
N HIS A 321 4.65 16.98 -33.07
CA HIS A 321 3.45 17.73 -33.45
C HIS A 321 3.03 18.83 -32.47
N SER A 322 3.78 19.08 -31.39
CA SER A 322 3.42 19.91 -30.23
C SER A 322 3.07 21.40 -30.49
N GLY A 323 3.01 21.84 -31.74
CA GLY A 323 2.54 23.17 -32.17
C GLY A 323 1.17 23.18 -32.86
N LEU A 324 0.50 22.03 -33.01
CA LEU A 324 -0.83 21.91 -33.63
C LEU A 324 -1.99 22.22 -32.65
N ASP A 325 -3.20 22.22 -33.19
CA ASP A 325 -4.47 22.43 -32.45
C ASP A 325 -4.78 21.26 -31.49
N PRO A 326 -5.19 21.52 -30.23
CA PRO A 326 -5.57 20.50 -29.25
C PRO A 326 -6.50 19.38 -29.76
N SER A 327 -7.43 19.69 -30.67
CA SER A 327 -8.40 18.74 -31.22
C SER A 327 -7.81 17.69 -32.16
N GLN A 328 -6.58 17.89 -32.66
CA GLN A 328 -5.91 16.95 -33.56
C GLN A 328 -5.13 15.86 -32.80
N TYR A 329 -4.50 16.19 -31.66
CA TYR A 329 -3.71 15.22 -30.87
C TYR A 329 -4.53 14.03 -30.37
N ILE A 330 -5.78 14.26 -29.95
CA ILE A 330 -6.65 13.21 -29.39
C ILE A 330 -6.85 12.08 -30.42
N ARG A 331 -6.85 12.38 -31.72
CA ARG A 331 -6.94 11.37 -32.78
C ARG A 331 -5.65 10.56 -32.90
N LEU A 332 -4.50 11.22 -32.89
CA LEU A 332 -3.18 10.58 -32.98
C LEU A 332 -2.87 9.70 -31.76
N ALA A 333 -3.13 10.19 -30.55
CA ALA A 333 -2.90 9.45 -29.30
C ALA A 333 -3.78 8.17 -29.22
N VAL A 334 -5.04 8.25 -29.64
CA VAL A 334 -5.94 7.07 -29.71
C VAL A 334 -5.51 6.09 -30.80
N GLN A 335 -5.03 6.57 -31.95
CA GLN A 335 -4.58 5.70 -33.04
C GLN A 335 -3.24 4.99 -32.74
N GLY A 336 -2.31 5.64 -32.04
CA GLY A 336 -0.98 5.08 -31.76
C GLY A 336 -0.95 3.98 -30.67
N LEU A 337 -1.97 3.89 -29.82
CA LEU A 337 -1.97 2.98 -28.66
C LEU A 337 -2.75 1.67 -28.85
N GLY A 338 -3.61 1.56 -29.87
CA GLY A 338 -4.43 0.36 -30.09
C GLY A 338 -5.48 0.07 -29.00
N VAL A 339 -5.68 0.98 -28.06
CA VAL A 339 -6.65 0.85 -26.96
C VAL A 339 -8.04 1.27 -27.43
N ALA A 340 -9.05 0.43 -27.17
CA ALA A 340 -10.45 0.74 -27.48
C ALA A 340 -10.93 1.98 -26.70
N ALA A 341 -11.50 2.95 -27.41
CA ALA A 341 -11.92 4.21 -26.81
C ALA A 341 -13.11 4.04 -25.86
N TYR A 342 -12.95 4.44 -24.60
CA TYR A 342 -14.06 4.58 -23.65
C TYR A 342 -14.98 5.75 -24.04
N PRO A 343 -16.31 5.64 -23.84
CA PRO A 343 -17.26 6.68 -24.23
C PRO A 343 -17.15 7.93 -23.33
N SER A 344 -16.99 9.10 -23.97
CA SER A 344 -16.90 10.40 -23.28
C SER A 344 -18.26 10.87 -22.75
N PRO A 345 -18.36 11.34 -21.48
CA PRO A 345 -19.58 11.96 -20.98
C PRO A 345 -19.74 13.42 -21.45
N ILE A 346 -20.82 13.67 -22.18
CA ILE A 346 -21.64 14.91 -22.22
C ILE A 346 -20.89 16.25 -22.43
N SER A 347 -21.07 16.84 -23.63
CA SER A 347 -20.68 18.23 -23.92
C SER A 347 -21.68 19.25 -23.35
N PRO A 348 -21.24 20.32 -22.66
CA PRO A 348 -22.13 21.34 -22.09
C PRO A 348 -22.48 22.45 -23.11
N HIS A 349 -23.61 22.30 -23.82
CA HIS A 349 -24.17 23.40 -24.62
C HIS A 349 -24.79 24.49 -23.72
N PHE A 350 -24.01 25.50 -23.38
CA PHE A 350 -24.56 26.78 -22.91
C PHE A 350 -25.28 27.50 -24.05
N SER A 351 -26.60 27.67 -23.93
CA SER A 351 -27.35 28.69 -24.67
C SER A 351 -27.86 29.77 -23.72
N SER A 352 -28.09 30.97 -24.24
CA SER A 352 -28.03 32.20 -23.44
C SER A 352 -29.37 32.72 -22.90
N ARG A 353 -29.28 33.55 -21.85
CA ARG A 353 -30.29 34.51 -21.35
C ARG A 353 -31.53 33.93 -20.63
N ARG A 354 -31.63 34.24 -19.34
CA ARG A 354 -32.80 34.96 -18.79
C ARG A 354 -32.37 35.90 -17.66
N LYS A 355 -33.17 36.96 -17.42
CA LYS A 355 -32.79 38.10 -16.58
C LYS A 355 -33.04 37.81 -15.10
N ARG A 356 -32.19 38.36 -14.21
CA ARG A 356 -32.56 38.58 -12.81
C ARG A 356 -33.64 39.66 -12.73
N HIS A 357 -34.78 39.36 -12.13
CA HIS A 357 -35.67 40.33 -11.49
C HIS A 357 -36.15 39.75 -10.16
N ARG A 358 -36.22 40.59 -9.12
CA ARG A 358 -36.82 40.24 -7.83
C ARG A 358 -38.30 40.60 -7.87
N ALA A 359 -39.14 39.77 -7.27
CA ALA A 359 -40.48 40.13 -6.79
C ALA A 359 -40.66 39.48 -5.39
N PRO A 360 -41.28 40.16 -4.41
CA PRO A 360 -41.40 39.66 -3.04
C PRO A 360 -42.70 38.87 -2.76
N LEU A 361 -42.73 38.32 -1.54
CA LEU A 361 -43.68 37.43 -0.86
C LEU A 361 -45.16 37.89 -0.76
N LEU A 362 -45.95 36.99 -0.13
CA LEU A 362 -47.38 37.06 0.29
C LEU A 362 -48.38 36.60 -0.80
N GLU A 363 -49.51 35.92 -0.49
CA GLU A 363 -50.17 35.64 0.81
C GLU A 363 -50.93 34.27 0.83
N ASP A 364 -51.64 33.92 1.91
CA ASP A 364 -52.23 32.59 2.21
C ASP A 364 -53.50 32.17 1.42
N GLY A 365 -53.81 30.85 1.35
CA GLY A 365 -54.89 30.35 0.47
C GLY A 365 -55.53 28.93 0.62
N LYS A 366 -55.57 28.31 1.82
CA LYS A 366 -56.57 27.29 2.31
C LYS A 366 -57.14 26.09 1.47
N HIS A 367 -57.18 24.91 2.12
CA HIS A 367 -58.10 23.73 2.00
C HIS A 367 -58.16 22.82 0.73
N GLU A 368 -57.63 21.58 0.86
CA GLU A 368 -58.35 20.26 0.97
C GLU A 368 -59.52 19.85 0.02
N PRO A 369 -59.83 18.52 -0.16
CA PRO A 369 -58.97 17.31 -0.13
C PRO A 369 -59.34 16.18 -1.16
N MET A 370 -58.58 15.07 -1.09
CA MET A 370 -58.69 13.67 -1.63
C MET A 370 -59.89 13.14 -2.47
N ALA A 371 -59.55 12.36 -3.52
CA ALA A 371 -59.97 10.95 -3.82
C ALA A 371 -59.12 10.46 -5.03
N GLU A 372 -58.55 9.25 -5.22
CA GLU A 372 -58.69 7.84 -4.74
C GLU A 372 -59.23 6.88 -5.85
N VAL A 373 -58.88 5.58 -5.75
CA VAL A 373 -59.38 4.38 -6.49
C VAL A 373 -58.65 3.92 -7.78
N THR A 374 -58.22 2.64 -7.73
CA THR A 374 -57.89 1.66 -8.80
C THR A 374 -58.69 0.34 -8.47
N PRO A 375 -58.59 -0.85 -9.13
CA PRO A 375 -57.82 -1.31 -10.33
C PRO A 375 -58.57 -2.29 -11.31
N ASP A 376 -57.81 -2.93 -12.22
CA ASP A 376 -57.90 -4.34 -12.70
C ASP A 376 -58.87 -4.89 -13.80
N SER A 377 -58.50 -6.10 -14.28
CA SER A 377 -59.02 -7.02 -15.33
C SER A 377 -58.58 -6.73 -16.80
N ILE A 378 -58.05 -7.62 -17.66
CA ILE A 378 -57.69 -9.08 -17.77
C ILE A 378 -58.50 -9.92 -18.80
N LEU A 379 -57.84 -10.21 -19.94
CA LEU A 379 -57.84 -11.37 -20.87
C LEU A 379 -59.12 -12.06 -21.41
N ALA A 380 -59.21 -12.17 -22.76
CA ALA A 380 -59.62 -13.31 -23.61
C ALA A 380 -59.75 -12.85 -25.10
N GLU A 381 -59.75 -13.66 -26.18
CA GLU A 381 -58.97 -14.86 -26.62
C GLU A 381 -59.31 -15.12 -28.14
N SER A 382 -58.87 -16.24 -28.75
CA SER A 382 -59.27 -16.78 -30.09
C SER A 382 -58.75 -16.07 -31.38
N GLU A 383 -58.54 -16.72 -32.56
CA GLU A 383 -58.34 -18.15 -32.91
C GLU A 383 -57.76 -18.34 -34.36
N THR A 384 -57.41 -19.60 -34.70
CA THR A 384 -57.22 -20.25 -36.04
C THR A 384 -55.83 -20.29 -36.73
N ARG A 385 -55.50 -21.27 -37.61
CA ARG A 385 -55.71 -22.76 -37.71
C ARG A 385 -54.94 -23.36 -38.93
N VAL A 386 -54.81 -24.69 -39.05
CA VAL A 386 -54.30 -25.53 -40.18
C VAL A 386 -52.75 -25.71 -40.17
N GLU A 387 -52.10 -26.89 -40.03
CA GLU A 387 -52.31 -28.33 -40.39
C GLU A 387 -51.81 -28.63 -41.85
N THR A 388 -50.95 -29.60 -42.26
CA THR A 388 -50.47 -30.96 -41.84
C THR A 388 -48.98 -31.17 -42.31
N GLY A 389 -48.22 -32.29 -42.24
CA GLY A 389 -48.35 -33.67 -41.68
C GLY A 389 -47.33 -34.70 -42.27
N ASP A 390 -47.11 -35.85 -41.60
CA ASP A 390 -46.66 -37.22 -42.04
C ASP A 390 -45.34 -37.50 -42.84
N MET A 391 -44.64 -38.67 -42.74
CA MET A 391 -44.45 -39.71 -41.69
C MET A 391 -43.33 -40.75 -42.05
N MET A 392 -42.63 -41.35 -41.07
CA MET A 392 -41.96 -42.71 -41.04
C MET A 392 -40.79 -43.11 -42.01
N THR A 393 -39.87 -44.08 -41.78
CA THR A 393 -39.08 -44.61 -40.60
C THR A 393 -37.87 -45.50 -41.09
N PHE A 394 -36.93 -45.89 -40.19
CA PHE A 394 -35.97 -47.04 -40.21
C PHE A 394 -34.52 -46.94 -40.80
N THR A 395 -33.57 -46.59 -39.90
CA THR A 395 -32.43 -47.44 -39.43
C THR A 395 -31.05 -47.53 -40.16
N LEU A 396 -30.03 -46.98 -39.46
CA LEU A 396 -28.60 -47.32 -39.32
C LEU A 396 -27.69 -47.68 -40.54
N ALA A 397 -26.70 -46.81 -40.77
CA ALA A 397 -25.26 -47.16 -40.74
C ALA A 397 -24.40 -45.92 -40.36
N TYR A 398 -23.25 -46.11 -39.72
CA TYR A 398 -22.39 -45.02 -39.18
C TYR A 398 -21.23 -44.65 -40.14
N ILE A 399 -21.17 -43.39 -40.60
CA ILE A 399 -19.92 -42.64 -40.86
C ILE A 399 -20.14 -41.19 -40.39
N ILE A 400 -19.09 -40.56 -39.85
CA ILE A 400 -19.21 -39.33 -39.04
C ILE A 400 -19.20 -38.05 -39.88
N SER A 401 -20.32 -37.33 -39.90
CA SER A 401 -20.41 -35.86 -40.01
C SER A 401 -21.85 -35.41 -39.75
N PRO A 402 -22.08 -34.41 -38.88
CA PRO A 402 -23.15 -33.46 -39.18
C PRO A 402 -22.83 -32.02 -38.77
N LEU A 403 -22.66 -31.15 -39.77
CA LEU A 403 -23.31 -29.85 -39.75
C LEU A 403 -24.83 -30.09 -39.86
N HIS A 404 -25.56 -30.18 -38.74
CA HIS A 404 -27.01 -29.99 -38.65
C HIS A 404 -27.46 -29.89 -37.18
N PHE A 405 -27.63 -28.67 -36.68
CA PHE A 405 -28.39 -28.37 -35.45
C PHE A 405 -28.95 -26.93 -35.53
N ILE A 406 -29.78 -26.69 -36.55
CA ILE A 406 -30.50 -25.42 -36.77
C ILE A 406 -31.99 -25.74 -36.91
N GLU A 407 -32.65 -26.05 -35.80
CA GLU A 407 -34.09 -25.81 -35.56
C GLU A 407 -34.50 -26.18 -34.12
N LEU A 408 -34.01 -25.44 -33.11
CA LEU A 408 -34.56 -25.49 -31.74
C LEU A 408 -34.19 -24.26 -30.88
N ALA A 409 -34.13 -23.07 -31.50
CA ALA A 409 -33.59 -21.85 -30.87
C ALA A 409 -34.40 -20.56 -31.13
N TYR A 410 -35.71 -20.66 -31.41
CA TYR A 410 -36.61 -19.50 -31.55
C TYR A 410 -37.78 -19.52 -30.55
N ARG A 411 -37.45 -19.62 -29.27
CA ARG A 411 -38.19 -18.88 -28.23
C ARG A 411 -37.41 -17.60 -27.94
N PRO A 412 -38.06 -16.43 -27.80
CA PRO A 412 -37.36 -15.22 -27.39
C PRO A 412 -36.82 -15.43 -25.99
N TYR A 413 -35.49 -15.45 -25.84
CA TYR A 413 -34.85 -15.42 -24.52
C TYR A 413 -35.03 -14.03 -23.91
N SER A 414 -36.17 -13.84 -23.25
CA SER A 414 -36.42 -12.76 -22.31
C SER A 414 -35.54 -12.95 -21.07
N HIS A 415 -34.23 -12.75 -21.24
CA HIS A 415 -33.26 -12.57 -20.17
C HIS A 415 -32.91 -11.08 -20.04
N PRO A 416 -33.82 -10.23 -19.52
CA PRO A 416 -33.49 -8.85 -19.24
C PRO A 416 -32.47 -8.80 -18.10
N LEU A 417 -31.25 -8.35 -18.41
CA LEU A 417 -30.44 -7.53 -17.51
C LEU A 417 -30.24 -8.09 -16.07
N ALA A 418 -30.15 -9.42 -15.90
CA ALA A 418 -30.15 -10.07 -14.57
C ALA A 418 -28.92 -9.76 -13.68
N MET A 419 -27.87 -9.18 -14.26
CA MET A 419 -26.64 -8.68 -13.62
C MET A 419 -26.58 -7.13 -13.55
N SER A 420 -27.64 -6.41 -13.92
CA SER A 420 -27.60 -4.94 -14.14
C SER A 420 -27.69 -4.08 -12.88
N ARG A 421 -28.18 -4.63 -11.75
CA ARG A 421 -28.35 -3.92 -10.49
C ARG A 421 -27.31 -4.39 -9.48
N ARG A 422 -26.72 -3.48 -8.70
CA ARG A 422 -25.68 -3.83 -7.74
C ARG A 422 -26.26 -4.69 -6.62
N CYS A 423 -25.45 -5.60 -6.07
CA CYS A 423 -25.79 -6.19 -4.77
C CYS A 423 -25.37 -5.19 -3.67
N VAL A 424 -26.30 -4.86 -2.79
CA VAL A 424 -26.16 -3.85 -1.73
C VAL A 424 -26.52 -4.41 -0.36
N ILE A 425 -25.82 -3.92 0.66
CA ILE A 425 -26.02 -4.26 2.07
C ILE A 425 -27.38 -3.71 2.51
N LYS A 426 -28.26 -4.58 3.01
CA LYS A 426 -29.58 -4.25 3.57
C LYS A 426 -29.50 -4.12 5.09
N ASP A 427 -28.81 -5.07 5.71
CA ASP A 427 -28.55 -5.07 7.15
C ASP A 427 -27.21 -5.71 7.51
N VAL A 428 -26.76 -5.50 8.75
CA VAL A 428 -25.56 -6.10 9.31
C VAL A 428 -25.86 -6.50 10.76
N VAL A 429 -25.97 -7.79 11.02
CA VAL A 429 -26.19 -8.34 12.37
C VAL A 429 -24.83 -8.64 13.00
N ILE A 430 -24.66 -8.24 14.27
CA ILE A 430 -23.46 -8.51 15.06
C ILE A 430 -23.88 -9.31 16.29
N THR A 431 -23.45 -10.56 16.40
CA THR A 431 -23.80 -11.46 17.50
C THR A 431 -22.54 -11.83 18.28
N PRO A 432 -22.35 -11.33 19.52
CA PRO A 432 -21.27 -11.79 20.38
C PRO A 432 -21.53 -13.23 20.85
N VAL A 433 -20.50 -14.06 20.90
CA VAL A 433 -20.57 -15.47 21.30
C VAL A 433 -19.44 -15.84 22.23
N ALA A 434 -19.67 -16.83 23.08
CA ALA A 434 -18.69 -17.42 23.97
C ALA A 434 -18.68 -18.94 23.79
N PHE A 435 -17.49 -19.53 23.68
CA PHE A 435 -17.27 -20.98 23.66
C PHE A 435 -16.23 -21.35 24.71
N HIS A 436 -16.21 -22.58 25.18
CA HIS A 436 -15.30 -22.98 26.27
C HIS A 436 -13.85 -22.98 25.78
N ASP A 437 -12.95 -22.43 26.61
CA ASP A 437 -11.50 -22.48 26.42
C ASP A 437 -10.85 -23.13 27.66
N MET A 438 -9.64 -23.64 27.51
CA MET A 438 -8.91 -24.39 28.55
C MET A 438 -8.00 -23.45 29.37
N PRO A 439 -7.47 -23.87 30.54
CA PRO A 439 -6.57 -23.03 31.35
C PRO A 439 -5.15 -22.96 30.75
N LEU A 440 -5.06 -22.41 29.54
CA LEU A 440 -3.84 -22.26 28.76
C LEU A 440 -3.00 -21.09 29.30
N LEU A 441 -1.74 -21.36 29.66
CA LEU A 441 -0.82 -20.39 30.23
C LEU A 441 -0.06 -19.65 29.13
N ASN A 442 0.20 -18.36 29.35
CA ASN A 442 1.01 -17.51 28.48
C ASN A 442 1.75 -16.45 29.31
N SER A 443 2.54 -15.58 28.66
CA SER A 443 3.36 -14.59 29.37
C SER A 443 2.56 -13.55 30.18
N VAL A 444 1.27 -13.32 29.88
CA VAL A 444 0.41 -12.35 30.57
C VAL A 444 -0.62 -12.96 31.50
N GLY A 445 -0.73 -14.29 31.60
CA GLY A 445 -1.61 -14.96 32.57
C GLY A 445 -2.05 -16.36 32.14
N VAL A 446 -3.35 -16.63 32.34
CA VAL A 446 -4.01 -17.88 31.95
C VAL A 446 -5.34 -17.57 31.27
N HIS A 447 -5.68 -18.29 30.21
CA HIS A 447 -6.96 -18.12 29.50
C HIS A 447 -8.15 -18.29 30.46
N GLU A 448 -9.22 -17.51 30.22
CA GLU A 448 -10.49 -17.60 30.96
C GLU A 448 -11.31 -18.83 30.52
N PRO A 449 -12.31 -19.29 31.30
CA PRO A 449 -13.12 -20.48 30.97
C PRO A 449 -13.92 -20.38 29.66
N PHE A 450 -14.05 -19.19 29.09
CA PHE A 450 -14.68 -18.97 27.79
C PHE A 450 -13.89 -17.96 26.95
N ALA A 451 -13.68 -18.28 25.68
CA ALA A 451 -13.15 -17.34 24.68
C ALA A 451 -14.31 -16.58 24.01
N LEU A 452 -14.12 -15.27 23.77
CA LEU A 452 -15.15 -14.37 23.25
C LEU A 452 -14.89 -13.98 21.79
N ARG A 453 -15.92 -14.09 20.94
CA ARG A 453 -15.89 -13.70 19.53
C ARG A 453 -17.13 -12.89 19.16
N SER A 454 -17.07 -12.19 18.02
CA SER A 454 -18.22 -11.56 17.38
C SER A 454 -18.44 -12.17 16.01
N ILE A 455 -19.68 -12.60 15.75
CA ILE A 455 -20.13 -13.10 14.44
C ILE A 455 -20.79 -11.93 13.71
N ILE A 456 -20.35 -11.68 12.49
CA ILE A 456 -20.89 -10.65 11.61
C ILE A 456 -21.66 -11.37 10.49
N GLU A 457 -22.96 -11.10 10.40
CA GLU A 457 -23.79 -11.51 9.27
C GLU A 457 -24.17 -10.26 8.47
N ILE A 458 -23.56 -10.06 7.31
CA ILE A 458 -24.00 -9.06 6.34
C ILE A 458 -25.17 -9.65 5.56
N ILE A 459 -26.32 -8.99 5.62
CA ILE A 459 -27.54 -9.36 4.90
C ILE A 459 -27.64 -8.45 3.67
N ALA A 460 -27.70 -9.04 2.47
CA ALA A 460 -27.63 -8.32 1.22
C ALA A 460 -28.73 -8.73 0.23
N GLY A 461 -29.06 -7.82 -0.67
CA GLY A 461 -30.04 -8.02 -1.74
C GLY A 461 -29.67 -7.21 -2.96
N ARG A 462 -30.55 -7.20 -3.96
CA ARG A 462 -30.39 -6.33 -5.14
C ARG A 462 -30.74 -4.88 -4.80
N GLU A 463 -30.07 -3.96 -5.47
CA GLU A 463 -30.40 -2.53 -5.47
C GLU A 463 -31.81 -2.33 -6.04
N GLY A 464 -32.69 -1.65 -5.31
CA GLY A 464 -34.09 -1.42 -5.72
C GLY A 464 -35.07 -2.59 -5.50
N ASP A 465 -34.64 -3.73 -4.97
CA ASP A 465 -35.51 -4.84 -4.54
C ASP A 465 -35.58 -4.81 -3.00
N ASP A 466 -36.74 -4.94 -2.35
CA ASP A 466 -36.82 -4.86 -0.87
C ASP A 466 -36.29 -6.14 -0.18
N ASP A 467 -36.47 -7.30 -0.81
CA ASP A 467 -36.01 -8.59 -0.28
C ASP A 467 -34.47 -8.72 -0.25
N ALA A 468 -33.96 -9.29 0.84
CA ALA A 468 -32.60 -9.81 0.92
C ALA A 468 -32.55 -11.25 0.40
N ASN A 469 -31.57 -11.57 -0.44
CA ASN A 469 -31.44 -12.88 -1.10
C ASN A 469 -30.05 -13.53 -0.95
N CYS A 470 -29.14 -12.91 -0.19
CA CYS A 470 -27.84 -13.48 0.14
C CYS A 470 -27.36 -13.00 1.52
N TYR A 471 -26.55 -13.82 2.20
CA TYR A 471 -25.88 -13.42 3.44
C TYR A 471 -24.40 -13.83 3.43
N GLY A 472 -23.58 -13.01 4.10
CA GLY A 472 -22.13 -13.16 4.21
C GLY A 472 -21.67 -13.23 5.65
N LEU A 473 -20.73 -14.11 5.93
CA LEU A 473 -20.19 -14.36 7.28
C LEU A 473 -18.79 -13.78 7.47
N GLY A 474 -18.58 -13.15 8.63
CA GLY A 474 -17.27 -12.73 9.13
C GLY A 474 -17.16 -12.95 10.64
N GLU A 475 -15.94 -12.99 11.16
CA GLU A 475 -15.68 -13.25 12.59
C GLU A 475 -14.60 -12.30 13.11
N SER A 476 -14.74 -11.84 14.36
CA SER A 476 -13.78 -10.96 15.03
C SER A 476 -13.81 -11.14 16.55
N TYR A 477 -13.16 -10.25 17.29
CA TYR A 477 -13.06 -10.30 18.76
C TYR A 477 -14.40 -10.01 19.46
N GLY A 478 -14.60 -10.56 20.67
CA GLY A 478 -15.87 -10.44 21.40
C GLY A 478 -15.92 -9.35 22.49
N ASP A 479 -14.87 -8.56 22.66
CA ASP A 479 -14.74 -7.53 23.68
C ASP A 479 -15.69 -6.34 23.44
N SER A 480 -16.29 -5.81 24.50
CA SER A 480 -17.35 -4.79 24.40
C SER A 480 -16.92 -3.52 23.68
N THR A 481 -15.68 -3.06 23.88
CA THR A 481 -15.13 -1.90 23.16
C THR A 481 -15.00 -2.17 21.66
N HIS A 482 -14.72 -3.42 21.24
CA HIS A 482 -14.70 -3.80 19.83
C HIS A 482 -16.11 -3.98 19.26
N LEU A 483 -17.02 -4.59 20.02
CA LEU A 483 -18.45 -4.67 19.68
C LEU A 483 -19.05 -3.27 19.44
N ASP A 484 -18.77 -2.30 20.31
CA ASP A 484 -19.18 -0.91 20.16
C ASP A 484 -18.66 -0.28 18.86
N ARG A 485 -17.41 -0.56 18.47
CA ARG A 485 -16.85 -0.07 17.19
C ARG A 485 -17.53 -0.69 15.98
N LEU A 486 -17.75 -2.00 16.00
CA LEU A 486 -18.49 -2.72 14.95
C LEU A 486 -19.93 -2.18 14.83
N GLN A 487 -20.62 -1.96 15.95
CA GLN A 487 -21.98 -1.42 16.00
C GLN A 487 -22.07 0.05 15.53
N LYS A 488 -21.03 0.87 15.72
CA LYS A 488 -20.96 2.23 15.15
C LYS A 488 -20.80 2.22 13.63
N VAL A 489 -20.09 1.23 13.08
CA VAL A 489 -19.86 1.11 11.62
C VAL A 489 -21.05 0.48 10.89
N ALA A 490 -21.61 -0.61 11.42
CA ALA A 490 -22.64 -1.42 10.74
C ALA A 490 -23.81 -0.63 10.11
N PRO A 491 -24.47 0.34 10.80
CA PRO A 491 -25.55 1.13 10.21
C PRO A 491 -25.12 1.98 9.01
N GLN A 492 -23.85 2.39 8.95
CA GLN A 492 -23.28 3.22 7.88
C GLN A 492 -22.86 2.40 6.65
N LEU A 493 -22.95 1.06 6.72
CA LEU A 493 -22.71 0.18 5.58
C LEU A 493 -23.97 -0.05 4.74
N LYS A 494 -25.16 0.27 5.26
CA LYS A 494 -26.43 0.08 4.55
C LYS A 494 -26.47 0.89 3.25
N GLY A 495 -26.90 0.25 2.16
CA GLY A 495 -26.89 0.81 0.81
C GLY A 495 -25.54 0.79 0.09
N LEU A 496 -24.42 0.50 0.76
CA LEU A 496 -23.14 0.27 0.08
C LEU A 496 -23.17 -1.07 -0.65
N SER A 497 -22.42 -1.18 -1.75
CA SER A 497 -22.28 -2.45 -2.45
C SER A 497 -21.24 -3.34 -1.78
N VAL A 498 -21.51 -4.66 -1.72
CA VAL A 498 -20.56 -5.66 -1.21
C VAL A 498 -19.25 -5.74 -2.02
N TYR A 499 -19.22 -5.18 -3.24
CA TYR A 499 -18.02 -5.03 -4.05
C TYR A 499 -17.21 -3.76 -3.72
N ASP A 500 -17.81 -2.77 -3.06
CA ASP A 500 -17.19 -1.48 -2.75
C ASP A 500 -16.47 -1.50 -1.39
N THR A 501 -15.58 -2.50 -1.24
CA THR A 501 -14.77 -2.70 -0.02
C THR A 501 -13.88 -1.50 0.29
N ASN A 502 -13.47 -0.73 -0.72
CA ASN A 502 -12.77 0.56 -0.54
C ASN A 502 -13.66 1.59 0.16
N ARG A 503 -14.93 1.76 -0.25
CA ARG A 503 -15.86 2.67 0.44
C ARG A 503 -16.17 2.19 1.85
N ILE A 504 -16.34 0.89 2.06
CA ILE A 504 -16.52 0.29 3.39
C ILE A 504 -15.31 0.59 4.29
N TYR A 505 -14.08 0.49 3.78
CA TYR A 505 -12.86 0.86 4.53
C TYR A 505 -12.80 2.35 4.88
N ILE A 506 -13.17 3.24 3.94
CA ILE A 506 -13.27 4.68 4.22
C ILE A 506 -14.36 4.98 5.27
N THR A 507 -15.50 4.27 5.24
CA THR A 507 -16.52 4.39 6.31
C THR A 507 -15.96 3.93 7.66
N CYS A 508 -15.15 2.87 7.71
CA CYS A 508 -14.46 2.46 8.93
C CYS A 508 -13.51 3.55 9.44
N ILE A 509 -12.66 4.14 8.58
CA ILE A 509 -11.77 5.26 8.95
C ILE A 509 -12.58 6.43 9.53
N ASN A 510 -13.58 6.92 8.79
CA ASN A 510 -14.36 8.09 9.19
C ASN A 510 -15.14 7.89 10.49
N THR A 511 -15.58 6.65 10.77
CA THR A 511 -16.26 6.31 12.03
C THR A 511 -15.28 6.26 13.21
N MET A 512 -14.05 5.80 12.97
CA MET A 512 -13.01 5.66 14.00
C MET A 512 -12.18 6.95 14.21
N GLU A 513 -12.33 7.99 13.38
CA GLU A 513 -11.58 9.27 13.47
C GLU A 513 -11.61 9.90 14.88
N LYS A 514 -12.68 9.67 15.63
CA LYS A 514 -12.90 10.22 16.98
C LYS A 514 -12.79 9.18 18.10
N ASP A 515 -12.42 7.94 17.78
CA ASP A 515 -12.13 6.94 18.80
C ASP A 515 -10.73 7.18 19.38
N THR A 516 -10.65 7.36 20.69
CA THR A 516 -9.41 7.61 21.44
C THR A 516 -8.98 6.39 22.26
N SER A 517 -9.72 5.28 22.18
CA SER A 517 -9.38 4.03 22.86
C SER A 517 -8.30 3.24 22.11
N THR A 518 -7.43 2.57 22.87
CA THR A 518 -6.27 1.82 22.32
C THR A 518 -6.68 0.53 21.60
N GLY A 519 -5.83 0.02 20.70
CA GLY A 519 -6.09 -1.17 19.89
C GLY A 519 -5.83 -2.53 20.54
N GLY A 520 -5.81 -2.64 21.87
CA GLY A 520 -5.46 -3.86 22.61
C GLY A 520 -6.54 -4.95 22.71
N ASP A 521 -7.75 -4.67 22.25
CA ASP A 521 -8.93 -5.52 22.43
C ASP A 521 -8.75 -6.91 21.78
N GLY A 522 -9.26 -7.95 22.45
CA GLY A 522 -9.27 -9.33 21.94
C GLY A 522 -7.99 -10.14 22.12
N MET A 523 -6.88 -9.50 22.49
CA MET A 523 -5.56 -10.13 22.58
C MET A 523 -4.88 -9.93 23.93
N ALA A 524 -5.65 -9.78 25.01
CA ALA A 524 -5.19 -9.70 26.42
C ALA A 524 -4.05 -8.70 26.70
N GLY A 525 -3.90 -7.66 25.87
CA GLY A 525 -2.79 -6.72 25.97
C GLY A 525 -1.44 -7.21 25.44
N MET A 526 -1.34 -8.43 24.87
CA MET A 526 -0.14 -8.90 24.15
C MET A 526 0.06 -8.17 22.82
N VAL A 527 -1.03 -7.84 22.11
CA VAL A 527 -0.98 -7.13 20.82
C VAL A 527 -1.82 -5.85 20.89
N THR A 528 -1.15 -4.72 21.12
CA THR A 528 -1.77 -3.42 21.45
C THR A 528 -1.63 -2.35 20.36
N THR A 529 -0.65 -2.52 19.47
CA THR A 529 -0.24 -1.54 18.45
C THR A 529 -0.83 -1.82 17.06
N ALA A 530 -1.70 -2.83 16.94
CA ALA A 530 -2.43 -3.14 15.71
C ALA A 530 -3.46 -2.06 15.35
N SER A 531 -3.71 -1.91 14.04
CA SER A 531 -4.62 -0.90 13.50
C SER A 531 -6.08 -1.16 13.89
N VAL A 532 -6.68 -0.25 14.68
CA VAL A 532 -8.10 -0.33 15.10
C VAL A 532 -9.03 -0.36 13.89
N THR A 533 -8.78 0.48 12.88
CA THR A 533 -9.56 0.48 11.64
C THR A 533 -9.50 -0.87 10.93
N ASP A 534 -8.34 -1.51 10.88
CA ASP A 534 -8.17 -2.81 10.22
C ASP A 534 -8.86 -3.94 11.01
N LYS A 535 -8.75 -3.95 12.35
CA LYS A 535 -9.53 -4.85 13.21
C LYS A 535 -11.04 -4.75 12.98
N VAL A 536 -11.56 -3.52 12.83
CA VAL A 536 -12.99 -3.26 12.64
C VAL A 536 -13.43 -3.57 11.20
N PHE A 537 -12.59 -3.30 10.21
CA PHE A 537 -12.88 -3.56 8.80
C PHE A 537 -12.88 -5.06 8.44
N SER A 538 -11.96 -5.84 9.01
CA SER A 538 -11.74 -7.26 8.66
C SER A 538 -13.02 -8.10 8.53
N PRO A 539 -13.89 -8.21 9.56
CA PRO A 539 -15.07 -9.07 9.45
C PRO A 539 -16.08 -8.60 8.39
N PHE A 540 -16.14 -7.29 8.11
CA PHE A 540 -16.99 -6.77 7.04
C PHE A 540 -16.41 -7.07 5.64
N GLU A 541 -15.08 -7.05 5.49
CA GLU A 541 -14.41 -7.47 4.23
C GLU A 541 -14.61 -8.96 3.97
N VAL A 542 -14.41 -9.81 4.98
CA VAL A 542 -14.61 -11.26 4.89
C VAL A 542 -16.06 -11.61 4.53
N ALA A 543 -17.04 -11.01 5.21
CA ALA A 543 -18.46 -11.19 4.90
C ALA A 543 -18.84 -10.67 3.50
N CYS A 544 -18.20 -9.59 3.04
CA CYS A 544 -18.37 -9.10 1.66
C CYS A 544 -17.76 -10.07 0.63
N LEU A 545 -16.57 -10.63 0.87
CA LEU A 545 -15.95 -11.65 -0.01
C LEU A 545 -16.79 -12.93 -0.08
N ASP A 546 -17.38 -13.35 1.05
CA ASP A 546 -18.31 -14.48 1.10
C ASP A 546 -19.53 -14.27 0.17
N ILE A 547 -20.15 -13.09 0.23
CA ILE A 547 -21.26 -12.72 -0.68
C ILE A 547 -20.78 -12.61 -2.14
N GLN A 548 -19.62 -11.99 -2.39
CA GLN A 548 -19.04 -11.92 -3.74
C GLN A 548 -18.87 -13.33 -4.33
N GLY A 549 -18.41 -14.30 -3.52
CA GLY A 549 -18.21 -15.68 -3.96
C GLY A 549 -19.54 -16.38 -4.22
N LYS A 550 -20.50 -16.26 -3.31
CA LYS A 550 -21.87 -16.77 -3.46
C LYS A 550 -22.57 -16.22 -4.71
N LEU A 551 -22.41 -14.93 -5.02
CA LEU A 551 -22.97 -14.28 -6.21
C LEU A 551 -22.25 -14.68 -7.52
N ALA A 552 -20.94 -14.94 -7.47
CA ALA A 552 -20.15 -15.36 -8.62
C ALA A 552 -20.18 -16.88 -8.89
N GLY A 553 -20.65 -17.69 -7.93
CA GLY A 553 -20.54 -19.14 -7.97
C GLY A 553 -19.12 -19.66 -7.71
N LEU A 554 -18.28 -18.89 -7.00
CA LEU A 554 -16.86 -19.16 -6.80
C LEU A 554 -16.49 -19.22 -5.29
N PRO A 555 -15.59 -20.12 -4.86
CA PRO A 555 -15.00 -20.05 -3.54
C PRO A 555 -14.12 -18.80 -3.38
N VAL A 556 -14.01 -18.27 -2.17
CA VAL A 556 -13.27 -17.01 -1.87
C VAL A 556 -11.81 -17.06 -2.31
N SER A 557 -11.15 -18.22 -2.27
CA SER A 557 -9.78 -18.39 -2.78
C SER A 557 -9.62 -18.06 -4.27
N GLU A 558 -10.66 -18.24 -5.09
CA GLU A 558 -10.62 -17.87 -6.51
C GLU A 558 -10.77 -16.34 -6.68
N LEU A 559 -11.54 -15.67 -5.82
CA LEU A 559 -11.61 -14.20 -5.76
C LEU A 559 -10.30 -13.56 -5.30
N LEU A 560 -9.47 -14.32 -4.61
CA LEU A 560 -8.12 -13.95 -4.18
C LEU A 560 -7.04 -14.29 -5.23
N GLY A 561 -7.43 -14.73 -6.44
CA GLY A 561 -6.51 -15.00 -7.55
C GLY A 561 -6.28 -16.48 -7.86
N GLY A 562 -7.01 -17.39 -7.19
CA GLY A 562 -6.90 -18.83 -7.36
C GLY A 562 -6.09 -19.48 -6.24
N ARG A 563 -6.51 -20.66 -5.81
CA ARG A 563 -5.72 -21.46 -4.85
C ARG A 563 -4.52 -22.11 -5.55
N VAL A 564 -3.36 -22.07 -4.90
CA VAL A 564 -2.13 -22.79 -5.33
C VAL A 564 -1.94 -24.13 -4.62
N ARG A 565 -2.85 -24.47 -3.70
CA ARG A 565 -2.86 -25.69 -2.88
C ARG A 565 -4.30 -26.06 -2.50
N ASP A 566 -4.67 -27.33 -2.62
CA ASP A 566 -6.01 -27.84 -2.24
C ASP A 566 -6.14 -28.18 -0.74
N LYS A 567 -5.02 -28.14 0.00
CA LYS A 567 -4.93 -28.27 1.45
C LYS A 567 -4.06 -27.13 2.00
N VAL A 568 -4.40 -26.63 3.19
CA VAL A 568 -3.55 -25.73 3.98
C VAL A 568 -3.09 -26.47 5.23
N ASP A 569 -1.78 -26.61 5.42
CA ASP A 569 -1.21 -27.26 6.60
C ASP A 569 -1.20 -26.33 7.82
N TYR A 570 -1.42 -26.91 8.99
CA TYR A 570 -1.47 -26.21 10.28
C TYR A 570 -0.50 -26.82 11.30
N SER A 571 -0.13 -26.05 12.32
CA SER A 571 0.75 -26.46 13.41
C SER A 571 -0.02 -26.95 14.64
N ALA A 572 0.55 -27.94 15.36
CA ALA A 572 0.11 -28.26 16.70
C ALA A 572 0.52 -27.13 17.65
N TYR A 573 -0.44 -26.26 18.01
CA TYR A 573 -0.20 -25.14 18.92
C TYR A 573 -0.30 -25.61 20.38
N LEU A 574 0.85 -25.92 20.96
CA LEU A 574 1.02 -26.40 22.32
C LEU A 574 1.09 -25.25 23.32
N PHE A 575 0.61 -25.51 24.53
CA PHE A 575 0.61 -24.58 25.65
C PHE A 575 0.98 -25.31 26.93
N TYR A 576 1.74 -24.66 27.80
CA TYR A 576 1.69 -25.01 29.22
C TYR A 576 0.27 -24.78 29.74
N LYS A 577 -0.28 -25.68 30.57
CA LYS A 577 -1.64 -25.58 31.08
C LYS A 577 -1.84 -26.27 32.42
N TRP A 578 -2.75 -25.73 33.23
CA TRP A 578 -3.30 -26.46 34.38
C TRP A 578 -4.15 -27.65 33.92
N ALA A 579 -4.49 -28.56 34.84
CA ALA A 579 -5.26 -29.76 34.50
C ALA A 579 -6.71 -29.44 34.12
N GLY A 580 -7.32 -28.47 34.81
CA GLY A 580 -8.62 -27.86 34.54
C GLY A 580 -8.69 -26.47 35.17
N HIS A 581 -9.75 -25.71 34.92
CA HIS A 581 -9.95 -24.40 35.57
C HIS A 581 -10.19 -24.59 37.08
N PRO A 582 -9.67 -23.72 37.98
CA PRO A 582 -9.80 -23.94 39.42
C PRO A 582 -11.26 -24.07 39.88
N GLY A 583 -11.59 -25.19 40.52
CA GLY A 583 -12.95 -25.54 40.94
C GLY A 583 -13.77 -26.31 39.88
N GLN A 584 -13.22 -26.59 38.70
CA GLN A 584 -13.79 -27.48 37.68
C GLN A 584 -13.00 -28.81 37.63
N PRO A 585 -13.54 -29.88 37.03
CA PRO A 585 -12.79 -31.09 36.74
C PRO A 585 -11.65 -30.84 35.72
N ASP A 586 -10.68 -31.76 35.70
CA ASP A 586 -9.64 -31.82 34.67
C ASP A 586 -10.25 -31.98 33.26
N ASP A 587 -9.64 -31.33 32.26
CA ASP A 587 -9.98 -31.51 30.85
C ASP A 587 -9.24 -32.71 30.22
N GLU A 588 -9.64 -33.06 28.98
CA GLU A 588 -9.14 -34.24 28.28
C GLU A 588 -7.65 -34.23 27.90
N TYR A 589 -6.95 -33.11 28.10
CA TYR A 589 -5.49 -33.03 27.94
C TYR A 589 -4.74 -33.13 29.26
N GLY A 590 -5.39 -32.85 30.39
CA GLY A 590 -4.75 -32.78 31.70
C GLY A 590 -3.68 -31.69 31.78
N ALA A 591 -2.80 -31.77 32.78
CA ALA A 591 -1.74 -30.78 32.99
C ALA A 591 -0.54 -30.97 32.06
N ALA A 592 -0.02 -29.86 31.55
CA ALA A 592 1.30 -29.77 30.93
C ALA A 592 2.07 -28.62 31.60
N LEU A 593 2.93 -28.97 32.55
CA LEU A 593 3.73 -28.01 33.36
C LEU A 593 5.22 -28.38 33.35
N ASP A 594 5.59 -29.29 32.45
CA ASP A 594 6.92 -29.90 32.34
C ASP A 594 7.13 -30.44 30.90
N PRO A 595 8.37 -30.79 30.50
CA PRO A 595 8.67 -31.30 29.16
C PRO A 595 7.96 -32.61 28.78
N GLU A 596 7.63 -33.48 29.74
CA GLU A 596 6.88 -34.71 29.46
C GLU A 596 5.41 -34.39 29.15
N GLY A 597 4.82 -33.47 29.92
CA GLY A 597 3.47 -32.93 29.67
C GLY A 597 3.32 -32.31 28.29
N LEU A 598 4.29 -31.52 27.83
CA LEU A 598 4.32 -31.00 26.46
C LEU A 598 4.39 -32.14 25.43
N VAL A 599 5.20 -33.18 25.64
CA VAL A 599 5.29 -34.32 24.72
C VAL A 599 4.01 -35.16 24.71
N ARG A 600 3.36 -35.39 25.87
CA ARG A 600 2.05 -36.07 25.97
C ARG A 600 0.96 -35.29 25.22
N GLN A 601 0.90 -33.97 25.44
CA GLN A 601 -0.01 -33.06 24.76
C GLN A 601 0.22 -33.06 23.23
N ALA A 602 1.47 -32.94 22.80
CA ALA A 602 1.86 -32.98 21.40
C ALA A 602 1.41 -34.27 20.71
N ARG A 603 1.63 -35.43 21.35
CA ARG A 603 1.16 -36.72 20.82
C ARG A 603 -0.34 -36.75 20.65
N LYS A 604 -1.12 -36.41 21.69
CA LYS A 604 -2.59 -36.36 21.62
C LYS A 604 -3.11 -35.49 20.47
N ILE A 605 -2.51 -34.31 20.24
CA ILE A 605 -2.93 -33.41 19.16
C ILE A 605 -2.48 -33.94 17.78
N VAL A 606 -1.26 -34.46 17.66
CA VAL A 606 -0.73 -35.01 16.39
C VAL A 606 -1.43 -36.32 16.00
N ASP A 607 -1.76 -37.18 16.95
CA ASP A 607 -2.50 -38.43 16.72
C ASP A 607 -3.95 -38.17 16.24
N GLU A 608 -4.56 -37.06 16.67
CA GLU A 608 -5.93 -36.67 16.29
C GLU A 608 -6.00 -35.90 14.96
N TYR A 609 -5.13 -34.91 14.77
CA TYR A 609 -5.20 -33.98 13.62
C TYR A 609 -4.15 -34.25 12.53
N GLY A 610 -3.08 -35.00 12.85
CA GLY A 610 -2.00 -35.34 11.93
C GLY A 610 -0.97 -34.23 11.68
N PHE A 611 -0.95 -33.15 12.47
CA PHE A 611 -0.09 -31.97 12.24
C PHE A 611 1.39 -32.31 12.07
N LYS A 612 2.06 -31.59 11.16
CA LYS A 612 3.47 -31.84 10.79
C LYS A 612 4.46 -30.89 11.45
N ALA A 613 4.02 -29.69 11.83
CA ALA A 613 4.80 -28.69 12.57
C ALA A 613 4.21 -28.48 13.97
N ILE A 614 5.02 -28.01 14.91
CA ILE A 614 4.65 -27.83 16.33
C ILE A 614 5.10 -26.44 16.79
N LYS A 615 4.22 -25.70 17.47
CA LYS A 615 4.51 -24.42 18.12
C LYS A 615 4.30 -24.55 19.62
N VAL A 616 5.19 -23.99 20.43
CA VAL A 616 5.04 -23.92 21.89
C VAL A 616 4.80 -22.48 22.32
N LYS A 617 3.71 -22.23 23.06
CA LYS A 617 3.56 -21.02 23.87
C LYS A 617 4.47 -21.12 25.09
N GLY A 618 5.47 -20.25 25.15
CA GLY A 618 6.37 -20.06 26.28
C GLY A 618 6.09 -18.74 27.01
N GLY A 619 7.14 -18.20 27.64
CA GLY A 619 7.04 -17.04 28.52
C GLY A 619 6.33 -17.34 29.85
N VAL A 620 6.14 -18.62 30.17
CA VAL A 620 5.42 -19.13 31.35
C VAL A 620 6.42 -19.61 32.41
N PHE A 621 7.43 -20.37 31.98
CA PHE A 621 8.50 -20.92 32.82
C PHE A 621 9.84 -20.23 32.51
N THR A 622 10.89 -20.57 33.26
CA THR A 622 12.21 -19.98 32.98
C THR A 622 12.70 -20.41 31.58
N PRO A 623 13.51 -19.57 30.90
CA PRO A 623 14.02 -19.88 29.56
C PRO A 623 14.69 -21.26 29.44
N ALA A 624 15.33 -21.75 30.52
CA ALA A 624 15.96 -23.07 30.55
C ALA A 624 14.96 -24.24 30.60
N GLU A 625 13.83 -24.08 31.29
CA GLU A 625 12.75 -25.07 31.33
C GLU A 625 12.02 -25.14 29.97
N GLU A 626 11.83 -24.00 29.30
CA GLU A 626 11.21 -23.93 27.98
C GLU A 626 12.13 -24.47 26.88
N VAL A 627 13.45 -24.21 26.98
CA VAL A 627 14.49 -24.89 26.17
C VAL A 627 14.46 -26.40 26.38
N ALA A 628 14.32 -26.89 27.62
CA ALA A 628 14.18 -28.32 27.90
C ALA A 628 12.89 -28.92 27.29
N GLY A 629 11.78 -28.17 27.33
CA GLY A 629 10.53 -28.51 26.64
C GLY A 629 10.72 -28.70 25.13
N VAL A 630 11.33 -27.73 24.45
CA VAL A 630 11.62 -27.84 23.01
C VAL A 630 12.60 -28.97 22.69
N ARG A 631 13.64 -29.19 23.51
CA ARG A 631 14.56 -30.32 23.35
C ARG A 631 13.85 -31.68 23.48
N ALA A 632 12.90 -31.81 24.42
CA ALA A 632 12.09 -33.02 24.57
C ALA A 632 11.15 -33.24 23.37
N LEU A 633 10.54 -32.17 22.84
CA LEU A 633 9.74 -32.24 21.62
C LEU A 633 10.57 -32.65 20.40
N ARG A 634 11.79 -32.13 20.22
CA ARG A 634 12.72 -32.58 19.17
C ARG A 634 13.10 -34.06 19.31
N ALA A 635 13.26 -34.56 20.54
CA ALA A 635 13.52 -35.99 20.77
C ALA A 635 12.31 -36.88 20.48
N ALA A 636 11.08 -36.38 20.73
CA ALA A 636 9.84 -37.11 20.48
C ALA A 636 9.35 -37.04 19.02
N PHE A 637 9.69 -35.95 18.30
CA PHE A 637 9.30 -35.68 16.92
C PHE A 637 10.54 -35.22 16.11
N PRO A 638 11.43 -36.17 15.71
CA PRO A 638 12.75 -35.84 15.15
C PRO A 638 12.71 -34.93 13.92
N ASP A 639 11.72 -35.09 13.04
CA ASP A 639 11.63 -34.40 11.74
C ASP A 639 10.68 -33.19 11.73
N ALA A 640 9.89 -32.96 12.79
CA ALA A 640 8.88 -31.90 12.82
C ALA A 640 9.53 -30.50 12.88
N PRO A 641 9.08 -29.50 12.10
CA PRO A 641 9.44 -28.11 12.34
C PRO A 641 8.93 -27.66 13.72
N LEU A 642 9.80 -27.06 14.54
CA LEU A 642 9.49 -26.62 15.90
C LEU A 642 9.58 -25.09 16.02
N ARG A 643 8.66 -24.48 16.75
CA ARG A 643 8.61 -23.03 17.03
C ARG A 643 8.44 -22.80 18.52
N LEU A 644 9.03 -21.72 19.03
CA LEU A 644 8.85 -21.24 20.40
C LEU A 644 8.48 -19.76 20.36
N ASP A 645 7.43 -19.40 21.10
CA ASP A 645 6.90 -18.03 21.20
C ASP A 645 6.68 -17.67 22.69
N PRO A 646 7.52 -16.83 23.31
CA PRO A 646 7.36 -16.38 24.68
C PRO A 646 6.66 -15.02 24.80
N ASN A 647 6.12 -14.48 23.70
CA ASN A 647 5.50 -13.15 23.60
C ASN A 647 6.28 -12.05 24.35
N ALA A 648 7.52 -11.82 23.90
CA ALA A 648 8.47 -10.82 24.40
C ALA A 648 8.83 -10.90 25.89
N ALA A 649 8.62 -12.05 26.54
CA ALA A 649 8.92 -12.25 27.96
C ALA A 649 10.43 -12.30 28.31
N TRP A 650 11.36 -12.20 27.35
CA TRP A 650 12.80 -12.21 27.61
C TRP A 650 13.49 -10.91 27.21
N SER A 651 14.54 -10.56 27.95
CA SER A 651 15.51 -9.53 27.60
C SER A 651 16.36 -9.98 26.41
N VAL A 652 16.87 -9.03 25.63
CA VAL A 652 17.68 -9.29 24.42
C VAL A 652 18.81 -10.31 24.65
N GLU A 653 19.51 -10.24 25.79
CA GLU A 653 20.60 -11.19 26.09
C GLU A 653 20.10 -12.59 26.45
N THR A 654 18.97 -12.70 27.15
CA THR A 654 18.28 -13.96 27.41
C THR A 654 17.73 -14.57 26.11
N SER A 655 17.15 -13.76 25.22
CA SER A 655 16.71 -14.17 23.88
C SER A 655 17.86 -14.71 23.03
N LYS A 656 19.02 -14.02 23.02
CA LYS A 656 20.25 -14.50 22.35
C LYS A 656 20.78 -15.80 22.95
N TRP A 657 20.66 -15.99 24.27
CA TRP A 657 21.02 -17.25 24.92
C TRP A 657 20.10 -18.40 24.45
N VAL A 658 18.78 -18.22 24.44
CA VAL A 658 17.84 -19.23 23.91
C VAL A 658 18.10 -19.52 22.42
N ALA A 659 18.37 -18.50 21.61
CA ALA A 659 18.69 -18.67 20.19
C ALA A 659 19.98 -19.48 19.95
N ARG A 660 20.97 -19.38 20.85
CA ARG A 660 22.18 -20.24 20.83
C ARG A 660 21.86 -21.67 21.27
N GLU A 661 21.12 -21.85 22.36
CA GLU A 661 20.75 -23.18 22.87
C GLU A 661 19.93 -24.00 21.87
N LEU A 662 18.99 -23.35 21.18
CA LEU A 662 18.08 -23.97 20.20
C LEU A 662 18.57 -23.81 18.75
N SER A 663 19.83 -23.45 18.54
CA SER A 663 20.47 -23.42 17.22
C SER A 663 20.35 -24.79 16.52
N GLY A 664 19.81 -24.81 15.31
CA GLY A 664 19.53 -26.04 14.56
C GLY A 664 18.34 -26.88 15.08
N VAL A 665 17.62 -26.40 16.11
CA VAL A 665 16.44 -27.11 16.68
C VAL A 665 15.13 -26.49 16.21
N LEU A 666 15.04 -25.16 16.12
CA LEU A 666 13.85 -24.42 15.71
C LEU A 666 13.80 -24.13 14.19
N GLU A 667 12.58 -24.11 13.65
CA GLU A 667 12.24 -23.57 12.33
C GLU A 667 12.38 -22.04 12.32
N TYR A 668 11.82 -21.40 13.35
CA TYR A 668 12.01 -19.99 13.67
C TYR A 668 11.80 -19.75 15.17
N LEU A 669 12.30 -18.63 15.69
CA LEU A 669 12.05 -18.17 17.06
C LEU A 669 11.15 -16.93 16.99
N GLU A 670 10.01 -16.96 17.66
CA GLU A 670 8.96 -15.95 17.50
C GLU A 670 8.92 -15.00 18.69
N ASP A 671 8.83 -13.68 18.43
CA ASP A 671 8.82 -12.59 19.42
C ASP A 671 9.62 -12.86 20.71
N PRO A 672 10.92 -13.27 20.65
CA PRO A 672 11.68 -13.57 21.86
C PRO A 672 12.06 -12.33 22.68
N ALA A 673 11.96 -11.13 22.12
CA ALA A 673 12.26 -9.86 22.78
C ALA A 673 11.23 -8.79 22.39
N GLY A 674 11.07 -7.76 23.22
CA GLY A 674 10.16 -6.64 22.95
C GLY A 674 10.69 -5.63 21.92
N GLU A 675 9.76 -4.98 21.23
CA GLU A 675 9.97 -3.91 20.23
C GLU A 675 10.82 -4.29 18.99
N ILE A 676 10.75 -3.44 17.96
CA ILE A 676 11.45 -3.64 16.69
C ILE A 676 12.97 -3.62 16.92
N GLU A 677 13.45 -2.73 17.78
CA GLU A 677 14.86 -2.54 18.14
C GLU A 677 15.42 -3.74 18.92
N GLY A 678 14.62 -4.33 19.83
CA GLY A 678 15.00 -5.53 20.58
C GLY A 678 15.07 -6.76 19.67
N MET A 679 14.06 -6.96 18.83
CA MET A 679 14.06 -8.02 17.80
C MET A 679 15.26 -7.89 16.86
N ALA A 680 15.57 -6.69 16.37
CA ALA A 680 16.76 -6.44 15.54
C ALA A 680 18.10 -6.73 16.24
N ALA A 681 18.19 -6.52 17.57
CA ALA A 681 19.38 -6.85 18.35
C ALA A 681 19.55 -8.36 18.57
N VAL A 682 18.47 -9.14 18.58
CA VAL A 682 18.51 -10.62 18.63
C VAL A 682 18.78 -11.22 17.24
N ALA A 683 18.15 -10.68 16.18
CA ALA A 683 18.32 -11.13 14.79
C ALA A 683 19.75 -11.01 14.25
N GLN A 684 20.62 -10.23 14.90
CA GLN A 684 22.04 -10.12 14.56
C GLN A 684 22.89 -11.29 15.08
N GLU A 685 22.41 -12.08 16.05
CA GLU A 685 23.11 -13.23 16.65
C GLU A 685 22.35 -14.56 16.49
N ALA A 686 21.04 -14.53 16.25
CA ALA A 686 20.23 -15.74 16.08
C ALA A 686 20.56 -16.49 14.79
N SER A 687 20.76 -17.81 14.88
CA SER A 687 21.03 -18.68 13.73
C SER A 687 19.77 -19.08 12.96
N MET A 688 18.60 -18.95 13.58
CA MET A 688 17.28 -19.19 12.97
C MET A 688 16.60 -17.84 12.64
N PRO A 689 15.67 -17.81 11.66
CA PRO A 689 14.83 -16.65 11.41
C PRO A 689 14.09 -16.20 12.69
N LEU A 690 13.97 -14.89 12.89
CA LEU A 690 13.00 -14.36 13.87
C LEU A 690 11.63 -14.15 13.21
N ALA A 691 10.59 -14.53 13.95
CA ALA A 691 9.19 -14.36 13.57
C ALA A 691 8.47 -13.37 14.51
N THR A 692 7.33 -12.82 14.09
CA THR A 692 6.55 -11.89 14.94
C THR A 692 5.05 -11.89 14.64
N ASN A 693 4.26 -11.78 15.72
CA ASN A 693 2.89 -11.25 15.73
C ASN A 693 2.72 -10.09 16.74
N MET A 694 3.79 -9.48 17.27
CA MET A 694 3.74 -8.37 18.23
C MET A 694 4.43 -7.10 17.70
N ALA A 695 5.70 -7.17 17.33
CA ALA A 695 6.47 -6.01 16.86
C ALA A 695 5.95 -5.47 15.51
N VAL A 696 5.49 -6.35 14.61
CA VAL A 696 4.98 -5.98 13.28
C VAL A 696 3.55 -6.47 13.10
N VAL A 697 2.58 -5.59 13.42
CA VAL A 697 1.13 -5.89 13.43
C VAL A 697 0.27 -4.88 12.66
N ALA A 698 0.93 -3.97 11.93
CA ALA A 698 0.30 -2.98 11.09
C ALA A 698 1.25 -2.56 9.96
N PHE A 699 0.69 -2.09 8.83
CA PHE A 699 1.48 -1.63 7.69
C PHE A 699 2.44 -0.47 8.01
N SER A 700 2.13 0.30 9.06
CA SER A 700 2.98 1.37 9.62
C SER A 700 4.30 0.87 10.22
N HIS A 701 4.39 -0.39 10.64
CA HIS A 701 5.57 -0.94 11.33
C HIS A 701 6.60 -1.50 10.34
N LEU A 702 6.12 -1.98 9.18
CA LEU A 702 6.96 -2.56 8.11
C LEU A 702 8.16 -1.67 7.74
N PRO A 703 8.04 -0.34 7.53
CA PRO A 703 9.17 0.50 7.13
C PRO A 703 10.25 0.69 8.21
N SER A 704 9.94 0.43 9.49
CA SER A 704 10.95 0.41 10.56
C SER A 704 11.62 -0.96 10.66
N SER A 705 10.80 -2.02 10.70
CA SER A 705 11.29 -3.40 10.79
C SER A 705 12.19 -3.80 9.62
N ILE A 706 11.78 -3.50 8.39
CA ILE A 706 12.58 -3.74 7.17
C ILE A 706 13.90 -2.96 7.21
N ARG A 707 13.90 -1.71 7.69
CA ARG A 707 15.12 -0.88 7.79
C ARG A 707 16.13 -1.44 8.81
N GLN A 708 15.63 -2.08 9.86
CA GLN A 708 16.45 -2.63 10.95
C GLN A 708 16.77 -4.13 10.78
N ASN A 709 16.22 -4.79 9.75
CA ASN A 709 16.20 -6.26 9.61
C ASN A 709 15.70 -6.95 10.90
N ALA A 710 14.64 -6.42 11.50
CA ALA A 710 14.21 -6.83 12.84
C ALA A 710 13.63 -8.25 12.87
N VAL A 711 12.95 -8.66 11.79
CA VAL A 711 12.31 -9.98 11.65
C VAL A 711 12.48 -10.50 10.23
N GLN A 712 12.49 -11.83 10.07
CA GLN A 712 12.66 -12.52 8.79
C GLN A 712 11.41 -13.32 8.40
N VAL A 713 10.48 -13.53 9.34
CA VAL A 713 9.14 -14.09 9.14
C VAL A 713 8.13 -13.12 9.74
N ILE A 714 7.02 -12.85 9.05
CA ILE A 714 5.86 -12.15 9.63
C ILE A 714 4.70 -13.14 9.71
N LEU A 715 4.05 -13.23 10.87
CA LEU A 715 2.79 -13.94 10.99
C LEU A 715 1.67 -13.01 10.50
N SER A 716 1.08 -13.36 9.37
CA SER A 716 -0.15 -12.73 8.90
C SER A 716 -1.31 -13.05 9.83
N ASP A 717 -2.24 -12.13 9.98
CA ASP A 717 -3.52 -12.39 10.64
C ASP A 717 -4.58 -11.42 10.09
N HIS A 718 -5.50 -11.95 9.30
CA HIS A 718 -6.51 -11.14 8.66
C HIS A 718 -7.38 -10.36 9.66
N HIS A 719 -7.61 -10.91 10.87
CA HIS A 719 -8.45 -10.29 11.90
C HIS A 719 -7.91 -8.94 12.41
N PHE A 720 -6.63 -8.63 12.21
CA PHE A 720 -6.05 -7.32 12.56
C PHE A 720 -5.25 -6.64 11.45
N TRP A 721 -4.88 -7.34 10.38
CA TRP A 721 -4.30 -6.74 9.16
C TRP A 721 -5.37 -6.19 8.18
N GLY A 722 -6.65 -6.50 8.40
CA GLY A 722 -7.77 -5.86 7.68
C GLY A 722 -8.39 -6.74 6.59
N GLY A 723 -8.65 -8.01 6.89
CA GLY A 723 -9.26 -8.93 5.94
C GLY A 723 -8.27 -9.55 4.96
N LEU A 724 -8.80 -10.31 4.00
CA LEU A 724 -8.04 -11.26 3.21
C LEU A 724 -7.20 -10.56 2.13
N ARG A 725 -7.77 -9.56 1.42
CA ARG A 725 -7.03 -8.82 0.38
C ARG A 725 -5.88 -7.98 0.95
N ARG A 726 -6.05 -7.43 2.16
CA ARG A 726 -4.96 -6.72 2.86
C ARG A 726 -3.88 -7.70 3.33
N SER A 727 -4.27 -8.90 3.76
CA SER A 727 -3.31 -9.98 4.07
C SER A 727 -2.50 -10.45 2.85
N GLN A 728 -3.11 -10.51 1.65
CA GLN A 728 -2.36 -10.75 0.41
C GLN A 728 -1.40 -9.60 0.04
N THR A 729 -1.77 -8.35 0.37
CA THR A 729 -0.88 -7.20 0.22
C THR A 729 0.35 -7.35 1.13
N LEU A 730 0.17 -7.80 2.39
CA LEU A 730 1.27 -8.15 3.28
C LEU A 730 2.16 -9.26 2.69
N GLY A 731 1.59 -10.37 2.20
CA GLY A 731 2.36 -11.45 1.58
C GLY A 731 3.19 -10.98 0.37
N SER A 732 2.62 -10.09 -0.44
CA SER A 732 3.30 -9.43 -1.56
C SER A 732 4.46 -8.53 -1.10
N ILE A 733 4.29 -7.79 0.00
CA ILE A 733 5.37 -6.98 0.61
C ILE A 733 6.46 -7.90 1.17
N CYS A 734 6.12 -8.98 1.87
CA CYS A 734 7.10 -9.94 2.38
C CYS A 734 7.96 -10.51 1.23
N THR A 735 7.32 -10.96 0.15
CA THR A 735 8.01 -11.42 -1.08
C THR A 735 8.93 -10.34 -1.65
N THR A 736 8.46 -9.09 -1.74
CA THR A 736 9.20 -7.95 -2.30
C THR A 736 10.46 -7.61 -1.50
N PHE A 737 10.44 -7.82 -0.18
CA PHE A 737 11.56 -7.51 0.73
C PHE A 737 12.31 -8.75 1.24
N GLY A 738 12.08 -9.94 0.65
CA GLY A 738 12.79 -11.17 1.01
C GLY A 738 12.41 -11.78 2.37
N MET A 739 11.31 -11.33 2.98
CA MET A 739 10.76 -11.89 4.22
C MET A 739 9.81 -13.05 3.91
N ARG A 740 9.73 -14.03 4.81
CA ARG A 740 8.77 -15.15 4.71
C ARG A 740 7.44 -14.82 5.40
N LEU A 741 6.40 -15.61 5.13
CA LEU A 741 5.07 -15.42 5.69
C LEU A 741 4.57 -16.68 6.39
N SER A 742 4.11 -16.52 7.63
CA SER A 742 3.37 -17.53 8.41
C SER A 742 1.97 -16.97 8.74
N MET A 743 1.19 -17.64 9.59
CA MET A 743 -0.11 -17.13 10.05
C MET A 743 -0.30 -17.33 11.55
N HIS A 744 -0.71 -16.27 12.24
CA HIS A 744 -1.05 -16.26 13.67
C HIS A 744 -2.52 -16.65 13.89
N SER A 745 -2.85 -17.05 15.12
CA SER A 745 -4.23 -17.26 15.55
C SER A 745 -4.43 -16.92 17.03
N ASN A 746 -5.68 -16.59 17.39
CA ASN A 746 -6.20 -16.72 18.76
C ASN A 746 -7.32 -17.76 18.77
N SER A 747 -7.90 -18.06 19.93
CA SER A 747 -9.11 -18.88 20.07
C SER A 747 -10.21 -18.37 19.10
N HIS A 748 -10.65 -19.21 18.16
CA HIS A 748 -11.52 -18.84 17.03
C HIS A 748 -12.52 -19.96 16.66
N LEU A 749 -13.54 -19.62 15.86
CA LEU A 749 -14.56 -20.54 15.37
C LEU A 749 -14.38 -20.88 13.88
N GLY A 750 -15.35 -21.57 13.27
CA GLY A 750 -15.29 -22.09 11.90
C GLY A 750 -15.30 -21.01 10.82
N ILE A 751 -15.85 -19.82 11.08
CA ILE A 751 -15.86 -18.71 10.11
C ILE A 751 -14.43 -18.17 9.93
N SER A 752 -13.71 -17.92 11.03
CA SER A 752 -12.27 -17.63 11.01
C SER A 752 -11.47 -18.72 10.32
N LEU A 753 -11.72 -20.00 10.63
CA LEU A 753 -10.97 -21.12 10.04
C LEU A 753 -11.15 -21.22 8.52
N ALA A 754 -12.37 -21.01 8.02
CA ALA A 754 -12.66 -20.96 6.58
C ALA A 754 -11.92 -19.80 5.89
N ALA A 755 -11.98 -18.60 6.48
CA ALA A 755 -11.35 -17.40 5.95
C ALA A 755 -9.81 -17.49 5.93
N MET A 756 -9.20 -18.00 7.02
CA MET A 756 -7.77 -18.32 7.11
C MET A 756 -7.35 -19.33 6.04
N THR A 757 -8.15 -20.39 5.85
CA THR A 757 -7.87 -21.45 4.88
C THR A 757 -7.95 -20.93 3.43
N HIS A 758 -8.96 -20.16 3.04
CA HIS A 758 -9.00 -19.57 1.69
C HIS A 758 -7.86 -18.59 1.43
N LEU A 759 -7.47 -17.78 2.42
CA LEU A 759 -6.34 -16.86 2.33
C LEU A 759 -5.01 -17.62 2.14
N ALA A 760 -4.71 -18.59 3.00
CA ALA A 760 -3.50 -19.39 2.90
C ALA A 760 -3.47 -20.24 1.62
N ALA A 761 -4.63 -20.73 1.15
CA ALA A 761 -4.72 -21.43 -0.13
C ALA A 761 -4.36 -20.55 -1.34
N ALA A 762 -4.72 -19.27 -1.30
CA ALA A 762 -4.50 -18.27 -2.36
C ALA A 762 -3.31 -17.32 -2.10
N THR A 763 -2.39 -17.66 -1.19
CA THR A 763 -1.17 -16.86 -0.92
C THR A 763 0.07 -17.70 -1.24
N PRO A 764 0.75 -17.49 -2.39
CA PRO A 764 1.83 -18.36 -2.84
C PRO A 764 2.97 -18.52 -1.83
N ASN A 765 3.44 -17.42 -1.26
CA ASN A 765 4.57 -17.35 -0.32
C ASN A 765 4.19 -17.55 1.15
N LEU A 766 2.97 -18.04 1.44
CA LEU A 766 2.63 -18.59 2.75
C LEU A 766 2.96 -20.09 2.69
N ASP A 767 4.21 -20.41 3.02
CA ASP A 767 4.83 -21.73 2.92
C ASP A 767 4.96 -22.44 4.26
N TYR A 768 5.03 -21.69 5.37
CA TYR A 768 4.93 -22.21 6.72
C TYR A 768 3.50 -22.67 7.06
N ALA A 769 3.40 -23.80 7.79
CA ALA A 769 2.14 -24.27 8.35
C ALA A 769 1.51 -23.19 9.27
N CYS A 770 0.21 -22.94 9.14
CA CYS A 770 -0.50 -21.90 9.87
C CYS A 770 -0.73 -22.26 11.35
N ASP A 771 -0.73 -21.29 12.25
CA ASP A 771 -1.18 -21.54 13.62
C ASP A 771 -2.71 -21.69 13.68
N THR A 772 -3.21 -22.53 14.57
CA THR A 772 -4.64 -22.57 14.93
C THR A 772 -4.83 -22.93 16.40
N HIS A 773 -5.90 -22.42 17.01
CA HIS A 773 -6.36 -22.82 18.34
C HIS A 773 -7.42 -23.95 18.29
N TRP A 774 -7.70 -24.52 17.11
CA TRP A 774 -8.79 -25.50 16.92
C TRP A 774 -8.81 -26.70 17.89
N PRO A 775 -7.67 -27.31 18.29
CA PRO A 775 -7.65 -28.43 19.24
C PRO A 775 -8.13 -28.08 20.66
N TRP A 776 -8.14 -26.79 21.03
CA TRP A 776 -8.50 -26.30 22.36
C TRP A 776 -9.99 -26.01 22.50
N LYS A 777 -10.67 -25.73 21.39
CA LYS A 777 -12.12 -25.57 21.31
C LYS A 777 -12.84 -26.91 21.42
N ARG A 778 -13.96 -26.97 22.14
CA ARG A 778 -14.80 -28.18 22.17
C ARG A 778 -15.30 -28.56 20.78
N ARG A 779 -15.24 -29.85 20.45
CA ARG A 779 -15.57 -30.38 19.11
C ARG A 779 -17.01 -30.13 18.68
N ASP A 780 -17.95 -29.97 19.62
CA ASP A 780 -19.36 -29.67 19.35
C ASP A 780 -19.68 -28.16 19.37
N GLU A 781 -18.74 -27.30 19.79
CA GLU A 781 -18.93 -25.84 19.85
C GLU A 781 -18.40 -25.18 18.58
N ASP A 782 -19.32 -24.74 17.71
CA ASP A 782 -19.05 -23.83 16.61
C ASP A 782 -20.32 -23.03 16.28
N VAL A 783 -20.27 -22.13 15.29
CA VAL A 783 -21.43 -21.44 14.72
C VAL A 783 -21.76 -21.88 13.29
N VAL A 784 -20.93 -22.73 12.67
CA VAL A 784 -21.17 -23.26 11.32
C VAL A 784 -21.88 -24.62 11.32
N ILE A 785 -22.51 -24.95 10.19
CA ILE A 785 -22.99 -26.31 9.90
C ILE A 785 -21.79 -27.26 9.71
N ASP A 786 -21.88 -28.48 10.25
CA ASP A 786 -20.77 -29.44 10.29
C ASP A 786 -20.43 -30.04 8.92
N GLY A 787 -19.20 -30.55 8.78
CA GLY A 787 -18.75 -31.33 7.62
C GLY A 787 -18.15 -30.51 6.47
N ALA A 788 -18.35 -29.18 6.43
CA ALA A 788 -17.71 -28.29 5.46
C ALA A 788 -16.19 -28.20 5.66
N LEU A 789 -15.77 -28.03 6.91
CA LEU A 789 -14.37 -27.89 7.31
C LEU A 789 -13.80 -29.26 7.69
N ARG A 790 -12.87 -29.79 6.89
CA ARG A 790 -12.39 -31.17 7.00
C ARG A 790 -10.87 -31.22 7.16
N TRP A 791 -10.43 -31.75 8.30
CA TRP A 791 -9.03 -32.05 8.58
C TRP A 791 -8.59 -33.32 7.82
N ALA A 792 -7.38 -33.28 7.26
CA ALA A 792 -6.74 -34.39 6.57
C ALA A 792 -5.22 -34.26 6.67
N ASP A 793 -4.56 -35.20 7.37
CA ASP A 793 -3.10 -35.29 7.48
C ASP A 793 -2.42 -33.95 7.85
N GLY A 794 -2.83 -33.33 8.96
CA GLY A 794 -2.21 -32.11 9.47
C GLY A 794 -2.59 -30.81 8.75
N GLY A 795 -3.56 -30.84 7.84
CA GLY A 795 -4.08 -29.63 7.20
C GLY A 795 -5.58 -29.67 6.97
N LEU A 796 -6.16 -28.52 6.67
CA LEU A 796 -7.56 -28.39 6.30
C LEU A 796 -7.71 -28.43 4.78
N VAL A 797 -8.61 -29.27 4.29
CA VAL A 797 -9.00 -29.28 2.87
C VAL A 797 -9.73 -27.98 2.55
N VAL A 798 -9.32 -27.28 1.48
CA VAL A 798 -9.88 -25.99 1.10
C VAL A 798 -11.33 -26.15 0.66
N PRO A 799 -12.30 -25.37 1.20
CA PRO A 799 -13.69 -25.45 0.75
C PRO A 799 -13.83 -25.11 -0.73
N THR A 800 -14.60 -25.92 -1.47
CA THR A 800 -14.80 -25.76 -2.92
C THR A 800 -16.17 -25.20 -3.30
N ALA A 801 -17.06 -25.00 -2.32
CA ALA A 801 -18.37 -24.40 -2.53
C ALA A 801 -18.28 -22.86 -2.58
N PRO A 802 -19.25 -22.15 -3.18
CA PRO A 802 -19.21 -20.69 -3.32
C PRO A 802 -19.11 -19.93 -1.99
N GLY A 803 -18.46 -18.77 -2.02
CA GLY A 803 -18.18 -17.98 -0.81
C GLY A 803 -17.09 -18.61 0.05
N LEU A 804 -17.25 -18.58 1.37
CA LEU A 804 -16.37 -19.29 2.31
C LEU A 804 -16.63 -20.81 2.38
N GLY A 805 -17.57 -21.33 1.57
CA GLY A 805 -17.96 -22.74 1.54
C GLY A 805 -18.58 -23.26 2.85
N ILE A 806 -19.07 -22.36 3.71
CA ILE A 806 -19.72 -22.64 5.00
C ILE A 806 -21.09 -21.96 5.09
N GLU A 807 -21.95 -22.50 5.95
CA GLU A 807 -23.26 -21.96 6.27
C GLU A 807 -23.44 -21.80 7.79
N LEU A 808 -24.29 -20.83 8.19
CA LEU A 808 -24.51 -20.45 9.58
C LEU A 808 -25.54 -21.37 10.26
N ASP A 809 -25.11 -22.15 11.25
CA ASP A 809 -26.03 -22.85 12.15
C ASP A 809 -26.60 -21.86 13.17
N ARG A 810 -27.78 -21.32 12.85
CA ARG A 810 -28.48 -20.34 13.70
C ARG A 810 -28.86 -20.91 15.08
N LYS A 811 -28.97 -22.23 15.26
CA LYS A 811 -29.24 -22.84 16.58
C LYS A 811 -27.97 -22.87 17.43
N LYS A 812 -26.83 -23.26 16.85
CA LYS A 812 -25.55 -23.18 17.56
C LYS A 812 -25.15 -21.74 17.86
N LEU A 813 -25.38 -20.81 16.92
CA LEU A 813 -25.20 -19.37 17.15
C LEU A 813 -26.01 -18.89 18.36
N ALA A 814 -27.31 -19.23 18.43
CA ALA A 814 -28.14 -18.87 19.58
C ALA A 814 -27.63 -19.49 20.89
N ARG A 815 -27.16 -20.76 20.87
CA ARG A 815 -26.56 -21.43 22.04
C ARG A 815 -25.30 -20.70 22.54
N LEU A 816 -24.36 -20.38 21.65
CA LEU A 816 -23.10 -19.72 22.03
C LEU A 816 -23.30 -18.22 22.33
N HIS A 817 -24.36 -17.59 21.81
CA HIS A 817 -24.78 -16.24 22.22
C HIS A 817 -25.38 -16.27 23.64
N GLN A 818 -26.25 -17.23 23.95
CA GLN A 818 -26.76 -17.40 25.31
C GLN A 818 -25.61 -17.65 26.30
N GLN A 819 -24.62 -18.47 25.93
CA GLN A 819 -23.42 -18.69 26.72
C GLN A 819 -22.58 -17.42 26.95
N TYR A 820 -22.54 -16.48 25.98
CA TYR A 820 -21.95 -15.14 26.17
C TYR A 820 -22.75 -14.29 27.17
N LEU A 821 -24.08 -14.35 27.14
CA LEU A 821 -24.90 -13.66 28.13
C LEU A 821 -24.64 -14.22 29.53
N ASP A 822 -24.71 -15.55 29.66
CA ASP A 822 -24.66 -16.29 30.93
C ASP A 822 -23.28 -16.27 31.60
N CYS A 823 -22.17 -16.36 30.85
CA CYS A 823 -20.82 -16.36 31.44
C CYS A 823 -20.40 -15.00 32.02
N GLY A 824 -21.10 -13.92 31.66
CA GLY A 824 -20.86 -12.57 32.17
C GLY A 824 -19.56 -11.89 31.68
N LEU A 825 -18.69 -12.58 30.93
CA LEU A 825 -17.43 -12.02 30.44
C LEU A 825 -17.67 -10.99 29.32
N ARG A 826 -16.94 -9.88 29.34
CA ARG A 826 -17.18 -8.71 28.44
C ARG A 826 -15.93 -8.19 27.72
N LYS A 827 -14.78 -8.80 27.99
CA LYS A 827 -13.47 -8.66 27.34
C LYS A 827 -12.63 -9.88 27.71
N ARG A 828 -11.50 -10.09 27.04
CA ARG A 828 -10.48 -11.09 27.45
C ARG A 828 -9.53 -10.49 28.50
N ASP A 829 -9.34 -11.14 29.65
CA ASP A 829 -8.48 -10.64 30.75
C ASP A 829 -7.70 -11.75 31.49
N ASP A 830 -6.79 -12.41 30.77
CA ASP A 830 -5.91 -13.48 31.27
C ASP A 830 -5.15 -13.09 32.55
N THR A 831 -4.74 -11.82 32.67
CA THR A 831 -4.00 -11.29 33.83
C THR A 831 -4.89 -11.21 35.08
N THR A 832 -6.08 -10.60 34.96
CA THR A 832 -7.00 -10.49 36.10
C THR A 832 -7.61 -11.85 36.45
N TYR A 833 -7.71 -12.79 35.50
CA TYR A 833 -8.10 -14.16 35.79
C TYR A 833 -6.99 -14.90 36.57
N MET A 834 -5.73 -14.83 36.14
CA MET A 834 -4.59 -15.38 36.91
C MET A 834 -4.51 -14.81 38.33
N GLN A 835 -4.69 -13.49 38.49
CA GLN A 835 -4.61 -12.81 39.79
C GLN A 835 -5.72 -13.20 40.79
N LYS A 836 -6.76 -13.94 40.38
CA LYS A 836 -7.73 -14.56 41.30
C LYS A 836 -7.13 -15.75 42.07
N PHE A 837 -6.05 -16.33 41.56
CA PHE A 837 -5.41 -17.56 42.09
C PHE A 837 -3.96 -17.33 42.50
N GLN A 838 -3.25 -16.39 41.84
CA GLN A 838 -1.91 -15.92 42.17
C GLN A 838 -1.92 -14.39 42.28
N PRO A 839 -2.38 -13.79 43.40
CA PRO A 839 -2.51 -12.34 43.54
C PRO A 839 -1.21 -11.54 43.35
N GLU A 840 -0.06 -12.19 43.53
CA GLU A 840 1.28 -11.67 43.28
C GLU A 840 1.70 -11.66 41.80
N PHE A 841 0.92 -12.29 40.90
CA PHE A 841 1.28 -12.44 39.49
C PHE A 841 1.43 -11.09 38.78
N SER A 842 2.46 -10.99 37.93
CA SER A 842 2.71 -9.82 37.08
C SER A 842 2.76 -10.19 35.60
N ALA A 843 1.97 -9.49 34.79
CA ALA A 843 2.00 -9.52 33.33
C ALA A 843 3.06 -8.59 32.71
N LYS A 844 3.96 -8.00 33.51
CA LYS A 844 5.08 -7.21 32.99
C LYS A 844 6.03 -8.10 32.19
N ILE A 845 6.50 -7.56 31.08
CA ILE A 845 7.53 -8.15 30.21
C ILE A 845 8.63 -7.10 29.93
N PRO A 846 9.89 -7.51 29.71
CA PRO A 846 10.41 -8.87 29.89
C PRO A 846 10.43 -9.30 31.37
N LYS A 847 10.49 -10.61 31.60
CA LYS A 847 10.53 -11.27 32.92
C LYS A 847 11.89 -11.90 33.24
N TRP A 848 12.65 -12.30 32.21
CA TRP A 848 13.93 -13.01 32.30
C TRP A 848 14.99 -12.41 31.36
#